data_AF-A0A522URH0-F1
#
_entry.id   AF-A0A522URH0-F1
#
_cell.length_a   1.000
_cell.length_b   1.000
_cell.length_c   1.000
_cell.angle_alpha   90.00
_cell.angle_beta   90.00
_cell.angle_gamma   90.00
#
_symmetry.space_group_name_H-M   'P 1'
#
loop_
_entity.id
_entity.type
_entity.pdbx_description
1 polymer ?
#
loop_
_entity_poly.entity_id
_entity_poly.type
_entity_poly.pdbx_seq_one_letter_code
_entity_poly.pdbx_strand_id
1 'polypeptide(L)'
;MNEECACFEGKRCCHDELPHPAGAVFMAAVKCMYGMIVLLTMFGLDWGTAQAEDFIFETSTVRLVIDDSGSAKSMRERTGGRELLAGSPAPLFSVRRAGKWNAVTKLAREGGNFRAQFGQSGMSADLRISAGPDRVVIELVRLDAAGAEEVRLAQVRAGGLPNSGVTLTVLWDALIAISLMGLSDKVDSRFGEGMLLASVYPEFGMLGEKVALVTVPTQQFSAAVQRVEKEFGLPSPMIGGVWAKASSDVRTSYLFTDLTEANADDTIRYAKRAGFRYIMIYSHIWSSSLGSYPINLRSFPRGEEGLKTVIDKCHAAGLKVGMHVMTSFVGKDDAFASARVRHLFSDAGQVLSRDIGASDREVPAEGSLSKFLTGAYGPAKDLRVDDEIIRCETAGGPGSTVLMQCQRGYAGTRPAFHKAGAKLQHLAEYSGFYLADLRTPLKEEIAERISGVIDRCGFDMIFFDGAEVNCINGPCWHWAGQQELSITKRVKRDLLIEGSGMSHWGWHMTTRGYCSDFAAVAPKQYLDHHKIDYWWNFYFRSFMPVELGWWGVLTATPDHPATTPDEAELYAVRMLALNTPVSIETTLDALRSNGRTEEMLAMLGRYEELRLGDVVPSTIREQLRTGEWHLTNKDGRRQFSQIRYQTVRSDESGEVLVRNEFAPQRLKFRLQAVPALTMVGNRSNIALLPPGSQLVLNKPGPTGVSPGMLAGRILFTQAGAGQPASSFPGRGSSTVQGSAPPNLMTHRALALNVKTEGMPPKAGEKGAVLNVQLESGGLYRDHYIDLDFIGERAIIIAGSNTERMLPELRPSYTTYAINAAMSGFNYQSIDAVNFRWMQQSRTNPLKATVTLVEALSETDALVKDPEITVGRSRVVIPGTLKTGDYVEYWGDGPARIFDRNGRQLSTTEVVDAPVLSTGENKMVVTSKGIKMPVKVTTILLGKSLSF
;
A
#
# COMPACT_ATOMS: atom_id res chain seq x y z
N MET A 1 -6.36 -4.69 6.38
CA MET A 1 -7.38 -5.16 5.41
C MET A 1 -8.12 -4.01 4.72
N ASN A 2 -8.45 -2.90 5.38
CA ASN A 2 -9.23 -1.82 4.75
C ASN A 2 -8.53 -0.92 3.71
N GLU A 3 -7.20 -0.99 3.50
CA GLU A 3 -6.53 -0.11 2.53
C GLU A 3 -6.35 -0.72 1.13
N GLU A 4 -6.46 -2.05 0.95
CA GLU A 4 -6.45 -2.71 -0.37
C GLU A 4 -7.66 -3.63 -0.62
N CYS A 5 -8.23 -4.29 0.42
CA CYS A 5 -9.42 -5.13 0.23
C CYS A 5 -10.72 -4.33 0.05
N ALA A 6 -10.76 -3.03 0.36
CA ALA A 6 -11.98 -2.23 0.29
C ALA A 6 -12.55 -2.08 -1.14
N CYS A 7 -11.75 -2.41 -2.17
CA CYS A 7 -12.22 -2.48 -3.55
C CYS A 7 -13.08 -3.72 -3.87
N PHE A 8 -13.07 -4.77 -3.03
CA PHE A 8 -13.63 -6.08 -3.41
C PHE A 8 -14.95 -6.45 -2.72
N GLU A 9 -15.30 -5.86 -1.57
CA GLU A 9 -16.55 -6.19 -0.85
C GLU A 9 -17.67 -5.17 -1.12
N GLY A 10 -18.27 -5.26 -2.31
CA GLY A 10 -19.48 -4.52 -2.64
C GLY A 10 -20.75 -5.09 -2.00
N LYS A 11 -20.90 -5.08 -0.67
CA LYS A 11 -22.21 -5.23 0.00
C LYS A 11 -22.33 -4.37 1.26
N ARG A 12 -23.42 -3.61 1.32
CA ARG A 12 -23.83 -2.70 2.41
C ARG A 12 -23.93 -3.44 3.76
N CYS A 13 -23.19 -2.98 4.76
CA CYS A 13 -23.58 -3.14 6.16
C CYS A 13 -24.33 -1.87 6.61
N CYS A 14 -25.56 -2.05 7.07
CA CYS A 14 -26.44 -0.99 7.54
C CYS A 14 -25.85 -0.31 8.78
N HIS A 15 -25.90 1.04 8.79
CA HIS A 15 -25.69 1.86 9.98
C HIS A 15 -26.94 1.78 10.86
N ASP A 16 -26.75 1.44 12.14
CA ASP A 16 -27.69 1.83 13.20
C ASP A 16 -26.90 2.60 14.28
N GLU A 17 -27.44 3.77 14.58
CA GLU A 17 -26.91 4.80 15.46
C GLU A 17 -27.00 4.37 16.94
N LEU A 18 -25.97 4.68 17.73
CA LEU A 18 -26.06 4.71 19.19
C LEU A 18 -25.69 6.11 19.71
N PRO A 19 -26.47 6.71 20.61
CA PRO A 19 -26.24 8.06 21.10
C PRO A 19 -25.23 8.12 22.25
N HIS A 20 -24.41 9.16 22.25
CA HIS A 20 -23.58 9.58 23.39
C HIS A 20 -24.42 10.26 24.48
N PRO A 21 -24.13 10.04 25.78
CA PRO A 21 -24.61 10.89 26.85
C PRO A 21 -23.51 11.83 27.38
N ALA A 22 -23.88 13.07 27.73
CA ALA A 22 -23.15 13.97 28.63
C ALA A 22 -24.09 14.26 29.82
N GLY A 23 -23.73 13.95 31.07
CA GLY A 23 -23.10 14.86 32.06
C GLY A 23 -24.15 15.79 32.69
N ALA A 24 -24.35 15.99 34.00
CA ALA A 24 -23.52 15.89 35.20
C ALA A 24 -24.43 15.88 36.47
N VAL A 25 -24.13 15.07 37.51
CA VAL A 25 -23.60 15.39 38.87
C VAL A 25 -24.45 16.30 39.80
N PHE A 26 -24.95 15.78 40.95
CA PHE A 26 -24.55 16.09 42.37
C PHE A 26 -25.57 15.59 43.45
N MET A 27 -25.06 14.89 44.48
CA MET A 27 -25.40 14.80 45.94
C MET A 27 -26.85 14.76 46.47
N ALA A 28 -27.23 14.11 47.59
CA ALA A 28 -26.54 13.40 48.67
C ALA A 28 -27.53 12.61 49.56
N ALA A 29 -26.99 11.56 50.21
CA ALA A 29 -27.24 10.96 51.55
C ALA A 29 -28.66 10.83 52.18
N VAL A 30 -28.99 9.64 52.73
CA VAL A 30 -29.01 9.30 54.19
C VAL A 30 -29.77 7.98 54.50
N LYS A 31 -29.02 6.99 55.04
CA LYS A 31 -29.21 6.01 56.16
C LYS A 31 -30.43 5.07 56.37
N CYS A 32 -30.03 3.83 56.74
CA CYS A 32 -30.55 2.90 57.79
C CYS A 32 -31.88 2.17 57.52
N MET A 33 -32.17 0.94 57.98
CA MET A 33 -31.68 0.13 59.10
C MET A 33 -32.20 -1.33 59.00
N TYR A 34 -31.38 -2.31 59.44
CA TYR A 34 -31.67 -3.56 60.18
C TYR A 34 -32.95 -4.42 60.02
N GLY A 35 -32.75 -5.75 60.04
CA GLY A 35 -33.73 -6.71 60.56
C GLY A 35 -33.32 -8.18 60.35
N MET A 36 -32.89 -8.85 61.42
CA MET A 36 -32.35 -10.22 61.48
C MET A 36 -33.38 -11.18 62.11
N ILE A 37 -33.35 -12.47 61.72
CA ILE A 37 -33.85 -13.69 62.43
C ILE A 37 -35.38 -13.94 62.27
N VAL A 38 -35.85 -15.11 61.78
CA VAL A 38 -36.06 -16.39 62.51
C VAL A 38 -36.14 -17.60 61.55
N LEU A 39 -35.51 -18.71 61.97
CA LEU A 39 -35.59 -20.09 61.47
C LEU A 39 -36.97 -20.75 61.70
N LEU A 40 -37.44 -21.59 60.77
CA LEU A 40 -37.97 -22.95 61.06
C LEU A 40 -38.22 -23.77 59.77
N THR A 41 -37.28 -24.68 59.52
CA THR A 41 -37.42 -26.11 59.16
C THR A 41 -38.36 -26.61 58.03
N MET A 42 -37.70 -27.39 57.15
CA MET A 42 -38.12 -28.67 56.54
C MET A 42 -39.04 -28.66 55.32
N PHE A 43 -38.42 -28.72 54.13
CA PHE A 43 -38.68 -29.77 53.13
C PHE A 43 -37.36 -30.05 52.38
N GLY A 44 -36.75 -31.20 52.69
CA GLY A 44 -35.61 -31.72 51.94
C GLY A 44 -36.11 -32.32 50.63
N LEU A 45 -36.05 -31.53 49.56
CA LEU A 45 -35.91 -32.05 48.21
C LEU A 45 -34.43 -31.92 47.88
N ASP A 46 -33.74 -33.06 47.82
CA ASP A 46 -32.46 -33.18 47.12
C ASP A 46 -32.73 -32.83 45.65
N TRP A 47 -32.66 -31.54 45.32
CA TRP A 47 -32.23 -31.12 44.00
C TRP A 47 -30.75 -31.44 43.96
N GLY A 48 -30.44 -32.67 43.54
CA GLY A 48 -29.14 -32.96 42.96
C GLY A 48 -28.95 -31.98 41.82
N THR A 49 -28.27 -30.87 42.11
CA THR A 49 -27.69 -30.02 41.08
C THR A 49 -26.67 -30.92 40.38
N ALA A 50 -27.07 -31.46 39.22
CA ALA A 50 -26.10 -32.03 38.30
C ALA A 50 -25.02 -30.96 38.13
N GLN A 51 -23.82 -31.24 38.64
CA GLN A 51 -22.69 -30.34 38.45
C GLN A 51 -22.52 -30.14 36.94
N ALA A 52 -22.59 -28.89 36.48
CA ALA A 52 -22.30 -28.54 35.10
C ALA A 52 -20.94 -29.15 34.72
N GLU A 53 -20.90 -29.91 33.63
CA GLU A 53 -19.69 -30.58 33.19
C GLU A 53 -18.75 -29.55 32.55
N ASP A 54 -17.64 -29.23 33.22
CA ASP A 54 -16.57 -28.41 32.66
C ASP A 54 -15.60 -29.30 31.88
N PHE A 55 -15.41 -29.03 30.58
CA PHE A 55 -14.43 -29.68 29.72
C PHE A 55 -13.10 -28.92 29.75
N ILE A 56 -12.03 -29.60 30.16
CA ILE A 56 -10.71 -28.98 30.38
C ILE A 56 -9.72 -29.45 29.31
N PHE A 57 -9.06 -28.49 28.67
CA PHE A 57 -8.00 -28.71 27.69
C PHE A 57 -6.73 -27.99 28.13
N GLU A 58 -5.65 -28.74 28.37
CA GLU A 58 -4.39 -28.19 28.87
C GLU A 58 -3.30 -28.24 27.81
N THR A 59 -2.65 -27.11 27.58
CA THR A 59 -1.39 -27.03 26.83
C THR A 59 -0.22 -26.88 27.81
N SER A 60 0.99 -26.71 27.28
CA SER A 60 2.15 -26.32 28.10
C SER A 60 1.97 -24.95 28.77
N THR A 61 1.19 -24.05 28.16
CA THR A 61 1.13 -22.64 28.55
C THR A 61 -0.20 -22.26 29.20
N VAL A 62 -1.32 -22.84 28.75
CA VAL A 62 -2.66 -22.44 29.20
C VAL A 62 -3.53 -23.62 29.57
N ARG A 63 -4.50 -23.36 30.44
CA ARG A 63 -5.64 -24.23 30.73
C ARG A 63 -6.90 -23.57 30.18
N LEU A 64 -7.50 -24.16 29.16
CA LEU A 64 -8.78 -23.76 28.58
C LEU A 64 -9.90 -24.58 29.25
N VAL A 65 -10.96 -23.89 29.67
CA VAL A 65 -12.16 -24.49 30.27
C VAL A 65 -13.37 -24.09 29.43
N ILE A 66 -14.10 -25.09 28.95
CA ILE A 66 -15.36 -24.93 28.20
C ILE A 66 -16.47 -25.55 29.05
N ASP A 67 -17.56 -24.84 29.29
CA ASP A 67 -18.69 -25.37 30.04
C ASP A 67 -19.64 -26.23 29.17
N ASP A 68 -20.63 -26.84 29.81
CA ASP A 68 -21.67 -27.65 29.17
C ASP A 68 -22.63 -26.84 28.28
N SER A 69 -22.58 -25.50 28.31
CA SER A 69 -23.26 -24.64 27.34
C SER A 69 -22.47 -24.50 26.04
N GLY A 70 -21.20 -24.91 26.04
CA GLY A 70 -20.25 -24.72 24.94
C GLY A 70 -19.57 -23.35 24.94
N SER A 71 -19.62 -22.62 26.06
CA SER A 71 -18.98 -21.32 26.22
C SER A 71 -17.56 -21.47 26.77
N ALA A 72 -16.61 -20.69 26.25
CA ALA A 72 -15.27 -20.61 26.82
C ALA A 72 -15.34 -19.81 28.13
N LYS A 73 -15.21 -20.51 29.26
CA LYS A 73 -15.37 -19.97 30.61
C LYS A 73 -14.08 -19.35 31.15
N SER A 74 -12.93 -19.94 30.82
CA SER A 74 -11.62 -19.45 31.23
C SER A 74 -10.55 -19.94 30.26
N MET A 75 -9.54 -19.11 29.97
CA MET A 75 -8.29 -19.50 29.35
C MET A 75 -7.15 -18.89 30.16
N ARG A 76 -6.67 -19.66 31.14
CA ARG A 76 -5.73 -19.15 32.14
C ARG A 76 -4.32 -19.60 31.87
N GLU A 77 -3.36 -18.69 31.98
CA GLU A 77 -1.94 -19.04 31.97
C GLU A 77 -1.63 -20.00 33.13
N ARG A 78 -0.93 -21.09 32.84
CA ARG A 78 -0.50 -22.07 33.85
C ARG A 78 0.57 -21.50 34.77
N THR A 79 1.41 -20.62 34.23
CA THR A 79 2.40 -19.84 34.98
C THR A 79 1.86 -18.42 35.14
N GLY A 80 1.81 -17.88 36.35
CA GLY A 80 1.34 -16.52 36.62
C GLY A 80 -0.18 -16.37 36.76
N GLY A 81 -0.99 -17.28 36.21
CA GLY A 81 -2.43 -17.32 36.47
C GLY A 81 -3.22 -16.16 35.87
N ARG A 82 -2.70 -15.48 34.86
CA ARG A 82 -3.43 -14.44 34.13
C ARG A 82 -4.60 -15.05 33.37
N GLU A 83 -5.77 -14.44 33.47
CA GLU A 83 -6.91 -14.76 32.62
C GLU A 83 -6.75 -14.06 31.27
N LEU A 84 -6.90 -14.81 30.18
CA LEU A 84 -6.71 -14.30 28.83
C LEU A 84 -8.02 -14.04 28.09
N LEU A 85 -9.16 -14.58 28.56
CA LEU A 85 -10.48 -14.23 28.03
C LEU A 85 -10.97 -12.88 28.56
N ALA A 86 -11.76 -12.19 27.75
CA ALA A 86 -12.47 -10.99 28.20
C ALA A 86 -13.64 -11.36 29.13
N GLY A 87 -13.99 -10.46 30.07
CA GLY A 87 -14.83 -10.74 31.23
C GLY A 87 -16.28 -11.22 31.01
N SER A 88 -16.78 -11.28 29.77
CA SER A 88 -18.08 -11.90 29.45
C SER A 88 -17.85 -13.18 28.65
N PRO A 89 -18.35 -14.35 29.11
CA PRO A 89 -18.27 -15.61 28.36
C PRO A 89 -18.83 -15.45 26.94
N ALA A 90 -18.13 -16.00 25.96
CA ALA A 90 -18.60 -16.07 24.58
C ALA A 90 -18.83 -17.54 24.19
N PRO A 91 -19.91 -17.86 23.45
CA PRO A 91 -20.12 -19.21 22.95
C PRO A 91 -18.99 -19.55 21.99
N LEU A 92 -18.36 -20.73 22.12
CA LEU A 92 -17.19 -21.07 21.31
C LEU A 92 -17.58 -21.46 19.87
N PHE A 93 -18.79 -21.99 19.68
CA PHE A 93 -19.29 -22.47 18.39
C PHE A 93 -20.58 -21.76 18.01
N SER A 94 -20.83 -21.57 16.71
CA SER A 94 -22.11 -21.03 16.20
C SER A 94 -22.38 -21.46 14.77
N VAL A 95 -23.64 -21.55 14.38
CA VAL A 95 -24.08 -21.86 13.00
C VAL A 95 -25.01 -20.77 12.49
N ARG A 96 -24.74 -20.27 11.27
CA ARG A 96 -25.63 -19.34 10.57
C ARG A 96 -26.56 -20.09 9.63
N ARG A 97 -27.85 -19.78 9.70
CA ARG A 97 -28.88 -20.29 8.80
C ARG A 97 -29.93 -19.21 8.55
N ALA A 98 -30.31 -19.00 7.29
CA ALA A 98 -31.23 -17.94 6.88
C ALA A 98 -30.81 -16.56 7.42
N GLY A 99 -29.52 -16.24 7.35
CA GLY A 99 -28.94 -14.99 7.85
C GLY A 99 -28.92 -14.81 9.37
N LYS A 100 -29.37 -15.80 10.17
CA LYS A 100 -29.41 -15.72 11.64
C LYS A 100 -28.36 -16.63 12.28
N TRP A 101 -27.65 -16.10 13.27
CA TRP A 101 -26.71 -16.85 14.09
C TRP A 101 -27.43 -17.64 15.18
N ASN A 102 -27.07 -18.92 15.31
CA ASN A 102 -27.50 -19.81 16.37
C ASN A 102 -26.24 -20.23 17.14
N ALA A 103 -26.08 -19.70 18.36
CA ALA A 103 -24.98 -20.07 19.23
C ALA A 103 -25.15 -21.49 19.78
N VAL A 104 -24.04 -22.13 20.13
CA VAL A 104 -24.09 -23.37 20.92
C VAL A 104 -24.79 -23.09 22.26
N THR A 105 -25.67 -23.99 22.65
CA THR A 105 -26.40 -23.93 23.93
C THR A 105 -26.18 -25.17 24.79
N LYS A 106 -25.65 -26.24 24.19
CA LYS A 106 -25.30 -27.47 24.88
C LYS A 106 -24.12 -28.14 24.19
N LEU A 107 -23.17 -28.60 24.98
CA LEU A 107 -22.02 -29.40 24.58
C LEU A 107 -21.98 -30.65 25.46
N ALA A 108 -21.96 -31.83 24.84
CA ALA A 108 -21.88 -33.10 25.56
C ALA A 108 -20.79 -33.97 24.96
N ARG A 109 -20.04 -34.67 25.80
CA ARG A 109 -19.05 -35.64 25.34
C ARG A 109 -19.73 -36.93 24.93
N GLU A 110 -19.58 -37.33 23.67
CA GLU A 110 -20.12 -38.57 23.10
C GLU A 110 -18.98 -39.41 22.52
N GLY A 111 -18.46 -40.33 23.34
CA GLY A 111 -17.28 -41.12 23.01
C GLY A 111 -16.02 -40.24 22.85
N GLY A 112 -15.42 -40.28 21.66
CA GLY A 112 -14.23 -39.48 21.31
C GLY A 112 -14.52 -38.07 20.80
N ASN A 113 -15.81 -37.71 20.61
CA ASN A 113 -16.24 -36.44 20.05
C ASN A 113 -17.07 -35.64 21.08
N PHE A 114 -17.32 -34.38 20.76
CA PHE A 114 -18.19 -33.47 21.49
C PHE A 114 -19.37 -33.11 20.61
N ARG A 115 -20.58 -33.46 21.03
CA ARG A 115 -21.82 -33.10 20.33
C ARG A 115 -22.27 -31.71 20.77
N ALA A 116 -22.19 -30.75 19.87
CA ALA A 116 -22.67 -29.38 20.04
C ALA A 116 -24.10 -29.25 19.51
N GLN A 117 -25.01 -28.69 20.30
CA GLN A 117 -26.38 -28.38 19.93
C GLN A 117 -26.58 -26.86 19.88
N PHE A 118 -27.22 -26.37 18.82
CA PHE A 118 -27.38 -24.93 18.58
C PHE A 118 -28.80 -24.46 18.91
N GLY A 119 -29.20 -24.61 20.17
CA GLY A 119 -30.51 -24.18 20.68
C GLY A 119 -31.70 -24.90 20.05
N GLN A 120 -32.80 -24.16 19.90
CA GLN A 120 -34.05 -24.66 19.29
C GLN A 120 -33.99 -24.82 17.76
N SER A 121 -32.83 -24.54 17.13
CA SER A 121 -32.70 -24.67 15.68
C SER A 121 -32.80 -26.11 15.16
N GLY A 122 -32.69 -27.09 16.07
CA GLY A 122 -32.58 -28.52 15.72
C GLY A 122 -31.25 -28.90 15.08
N MET A 123 -30.32 -27.95 14.94
CA MET A 123 -29.01 -28.19 14.35
C MET A 123 -28.04 -28.73 15.40
N SER A 124 -27.16 -29.64 14.97
CA SER A 124 -26.07 -30.13 15.79
C SER A 124 -24.81 -30.42 14.98
N ALA A 125 -23.66 -30.44 15.65
CA ALA A 125 -22.38 -30.78 15.06
C ALA A 125 -21.60 -31.69 16.01
N ASP A 126 -20.90 -32.69 15.46
CA ASP A 126 -19.93 -33.47 16.22
C ASP A 126 -18.55 -32.88 15.97
N LEU A 127 -17.89 -32.47 17.05
CA LEU A 127 -16.57 -31.83 17.04
C LEU A 127 -15.55 -32.76 17.67
N ARG A 128 -14.34 -32.80 17.14
CA ARG A 128 -13.20 -33.40 17.84
C ARG A 128 -12.32 -32.27 18.36
N ILE A 129 -12.17 -32.22 19.69
CA ILE A 129 -11.35 -31.22 20.37
C ILE A 129 -10.19 -31.96 21.04
N SER A 130 -8.96 -31.57 20.70
CA SER A 130 -7.75 -32.21 21.24
C SER A 130 -6.72 -31.16 21.66
N ALA A 131 -6.10 -31.36 22.82
CA ALA A 131 -5.02 -30.52 23.31
C ALA A 131 -3.66 -31.12 22.93
N GLY A 132 -2.79 -30.28 22.38
CA GLY A 132 -1.37 -30.57 22.17
C GLY A 132 -0.49 -29.64 23.02
N PRO A 133 0.85 -29.73 22.90
CA PRO A 133 1.77 -28.94 23.71
C PRO A 133 1.59 -27.42 23.56
N ASP A 134 1.27 -26.94 22.36
CA ASP A 134 1.25 -25.50 22.05
C ASP A 134 -0.15 -24.94 21.75
N ARG A 135 -1.15 -25.83 21.64
CA ARG A 135 -2.42 -25.48 21.01
C ARG A 135 -3.56 -26.44 21.35
N VAL A 136 -4.78 -25.97 21.15
CA VAL A 136 -5.99 -26.80 21.11
C VAL A 136 -6.50 -26.84 19.67
N VAL A 137 -6.78 -28.03 19.15
CA VAL A 137 -7.26 -28.24 17.78
C VAL A 137 -8.72 -28.65 17.82
N ILE A 138 -9.53 -28.00 16.99
CA ILE A 138 -10.96 -28.27 16.83
C ILE A 138 -11.21 -28.70 15.38
N GLU A 139 -11.81 -29.86 15.19
CA GLU A 139 -12.18 -30.45 13.89
C GLU A 139 -13.71 -30.62 13.79
N LEU A 140 -14.30 -30.25 12.66
CA LEU A 140 -15.69 -30.56 12.35
C LEU A 140 -15.82 -31.96 11.77
N VAL A 141 -16.27 -32.93 12.57
CA VAL A 141 -16.38 -34.33 12.17
C VAL A 141 -17.70 -34.60 11.46
N ARG A 142 -18.79 -34.05 11.98
CA ARG A 142 -20.14 -34.22 11.41
C ARG A 142 -20.96 -32.94 11.60
N LEU A 143 -21.86 -32.69 10.65
CA LEU A 143 -22.80 -31.57 10.71
C LEU A 143 -24.21 -32.04 10.38
N ASP A 144 -25.10 -32.04 11.38
CA ASP A 144 -26.54 -32.24 11.23
C ASP A 144 -27.23 -30.86 11.20
N ALA A 145 -26.98 -30.08 10.14
CA ALA A 145 -27.46 -28.70 10.01
C ALA A 145 -27.84 -28.36 8.55
N ALA A 146 -28.92 -28.96 8.05
CA ALA A 146 -29.39 -28.71 6.69
C ALA A 146 -29.66 -27.20 6.45
N GLY A 147 -29.08 -26.66 5.38
CA GLY A 147 -29.17 -25.25 5.03
C GLY A 147 -28.28 -24.33 5.87
N ALA A 148 -27.27 -24.86 6.58
CA ALA A 148 -26.22 -24.04 7.18
C ALA A 148 -25.50 -23.22 6.09
N GLU A 149 -25.30 -21.94 6.34
CA GLU A 149 -24.60 -21.01 5.45
C GLU A 149 -23.15 -20.79 5.88
N GLU A 150 -22.88 -20.89 7.19
CA GLU A 150 -21.58 -20.67 7.81
C GLU A 150 -21.55 -21.42 9.15
N VAL A 151 -20.45 -22.10 9.45
CA VAL A 151 -20.20 -22.70 10.77
C VAL A 151 -18.96 -22.06 11.35
N ARG A 152 -19.09 -21.41 12.51
CA ARG A 152 -17.94 -20.97 13.31
C ARG A 152 -17.40 -22.15 14.09
N LEU A 153 -16.26 -22.68 13.64
CA LEU A 153 -15.51 -23.74 14.30
C LEU A 153 -14.94 -23.30 15.64
N ALA A 154 -14.65 -22.01 15.77
CA ALA A 154 -14.22 -21.39 17.01
C ALA A 154 -14.45 -19.87 16.95
N GLN A 155 -14.80 -19.28 18.09
CA GLN A 155 -14.75 -17.84 18.31
C GLN A 155 -14.22 -17.55 19.71
N VAL A 156 -13.19 -16.69 19.80
CA VAL A 156 -12.49 -16.41 21.06
C VAL A 156 -12.45 -14.91 21.28
N ARG A 157 -12.95 -14.47 22.44
CA ARG A 157 -12.87 -13.09 22.89
C ARG A 157 -11.72 -12.96 23.90
N ALA A 158 -10.52 -12.64 23.43
CA ALA A 158 -9.39 -12.38 24.32
C ALA A 158 -9.40 -10.94 24.84
N GLY A 159 -8.84 -10.71 26.03
CA GLY A 159 -8.81 -9.42 26.70
C GLY A 159 -7.39 -8.90 26.98
N GLY A 160 -7.20 -7.58 26.91
CA GLY A 160 -6.00 -6.92 27.46
C GLY A 160 -4.70 -7.12 26.67
N LEU A 161 -4.76 -7.35 25.36
CA LEU A 161 -3.60 -7.45 24.47
C LEU A 161 -3.57 -6.26 23.48
N PRO A 162 -2.46 -5.49 23.39
CA PRO A 162 -2.41 -4.24 22.63
C PRO A 162 -2.10 -4.44 21.14
N ASN A 163 -1.52 -5.58 20.74
CA ASN A 163 -1.14 -5.83 19.35
C ASN A 163 -2.07 -6.82 18.67
N SER A 164 -2.40 -6.54 17.41
CA SER A 164 -3.17 -7.44 16.54
C SER A 164 -2.44 -7.65 15.21
N GLY A 165 -2.26 -8.93 14.85
CA GLY A 165 -1.71 -9.38 13.58
C GLY A 165 -2.81 -9.98 12.72
N VAL A 166 -3.21 -9.25 11.68
CA VAL A 166 -4.41 -9.56 10.89
C VAL A 166 -4.24 -10.80 10.02
N THR A 167 -3.05 -11.03 9.45
CA THR A 167 -2.83 -12.10 8.48
C THR A 167 -2.63 -13.47 9.12
N LEU A 168 -2.60 -13.56 10.45
CA LEU A 168 -2.55 -14.83 11.18
C LEU A 168 -3.55 -14.84 12.34
N THR A 169 -4.50 -13.90 12.34
CA THR A 169 -5.52 -13.70 13.38
C THR A 169 -4.95 -13.87 14.78
N VAL A 170 -3.97 -13.04 15.13
CA VAL A 170 -3.20 -13.15 16.38
C VAL A 170 -3.32 -11.89 17.23
N LEU A 171 -3.61 -12.05 18.52
CA LEU A 171 -3.49 -10.99 19.53
C LEU A 171 -2.30 -11.29 20.43
N TRP A 172 -1.51 -10.27 20.77
CA TRP A 172 -0.30 -10.51 21.58
C TRP A 172 0.20 -9.28 22.35
N ASP A 173 0.98 -9.55 23.39
CA ASP A 173 1.83 -8.59 24.10
C ASP A 173 3.26 -9.14 24.26
N ALA A 174 4.11 -8.50 25.05
CA ALA A 174 5.49 -8.95 25.22
C ALA A 174 5.63 -10.36 25.82
N LEU A 175 4.59 -10.88 26.47
CA LEU A 175 4.62 -12.14 27.21
C LEU A 175 3.88 -13.26 26.48
N ILE A 176 2.67 -13.01 25.96
CA ILE A 176 1.79 -14.05 25.42
C ILE A 176 1.24 -13.68 24.03
N ALA A 177 1.10 -14.69 23.17
CA ALA A 177 0.42 -14.60 21.88
C ALA A 177 -0.71 -15.63 21.79
N ILE A 178 -1.86 -15.21 21.25
CA ILE A 178 -3.07 -16.01 21.04
C ILE A 178 -3.46 -15.89 19.57
N SER A 179 -3.35 -16.98 18.82
CA SER A 179 -3.79 -17.05 17.42
C SER A 179 -4.88 -18.09 17.24
N LEU A 180 -5.83 -17.79 16.37
CA LEU A 180 -6.82 -18.75 15.91
C LEU A 180 -6.51 -19.10 14.46
N MET A 181 -5.70 -20.12 14.24
CA MET A 181 -5.10 -20.42 12.93
C MET A 181 -5.94 -21.45 12.16
N GLY A 182 -6.40 -21.09 10.97
CA GLY A 182 -7.03 -22.05 10.05
C GLY A 182 -6.02 -23.07 9.52
N LEU A 183 -6.40 -24.35 9.44
CA LEU A 183 -5.48 -25.44 9.06
C LEU A 183 -5.66 -25.93 7.62
N SER A 184 -6.38 -25.18 6.80
CA SER A 184 -6.55 -25.40 5.35
C SER A 184 -6.94 -24.09 4.66
N ASP A 185 -6.91 -24.10 3.32
CA ASP A 185 -7.38 -23.00 2.48
C ASP A 185 -8.91 -22.83 2.49
N LYS A 186 -9.64 -23.64 3.26
CA LYS A 186 -11.11 -23.62 3.36
C LYS A 186 -11.63 -23.07 4.68
N VAL A 187 -10.71 -22.72 5.59
CA VAL A 187 -11.04 -22.13 6.89
C VAL A 187 -10.76 -20.63 6.83
N ASP A 188 -11.79 -19.82 6.96
CA ASP A 188 -11.68 -18.38 7.09
C ASP A 188 -11.37 -18.02 8.53
N SER A 189 -10.11 -17.69 8.80
CA SER A 189 -9.68 -17.13 10.08
C SER A 189 -9.54 -15.61 9.97
N ARG A 190 -10.24 -14.90 10.85
CA ARG A 190 -10.33 -13.44 10.81
C ARG A 190 -10.62 -12.80 12.16
N PHE A 191 -10.40 -11.50 12.25
CA PHE A 191 -10.99 -10.67 13.30
C PHE A 191 -12.42 -10.26 12.93
N GLY A 192 -13.36 -10.36 13.87
CA GLY A 192 -14.72 -9.88 13.69
C GLY A 192 -15.47 -9.81 15.00
N GLU A 193 -16.40 -8.85 15.15
CA GLU A 193 -17.24 -8.70 16.37
C GLU A 193 -16.41 -8.53 17.68
N GLY A 194 -15.19 -8.01 17.55
CA GLY A 194 -14.23 -7.89 18.66
C GLY A 194 -13.66 -9.24 19.13
N MET A 195 -13.64 -10.26 18.26
CA MET A 195 -13.20 -11.63 18.55
C MET A 195 -12.26 -12.15 17.45
N LEU A 196 -11.49 -13.17 17.79
CA LEU A 196 -10.86 -14.07 16.81
C LEU A 196 -11.92 -15.07 16.35
N LEU A 197 -12.14 -15.19 15.05
CA LEU A 197 -13.15 -16.07 14.45
C LEU A 197 -12.49 -17.05 13.49
N ALA A 198 -12.99 -18.28 13.45
CA ALA A 198 -12.66 -19.26 12.43
C ALA A 198 -13.94 -19.92 11.90
N SER A 199 -14.20 -19.77 10.61
CA SER A 199 -15.42 -20.24 9.95
C SER A 199 -15.15 -21.18 8.78
N VAL A 200 -16.11 -22.05 8.51
CA VAL A 200 -16.19 -22.86 7.28
C VAL A 200 -17.52 -22.63 6.59
N TYR A 201 -17.53 -22.82 5.27
CA TYR A 201 -18.66 -22.54 4.40
C TYR A 201 -18.98 -23.75 3.52
N PRO A 202 -20.26 -24.02 3.21
CA PRO A 202 -20.64 -25.14 2.34
C PRO A 202 -19.97 -25.11 0.96
N GLU A 203 -19.77 -23.91 0.40
CA GLU A 203 -19.18 -23.70 -0.93
C GLU A 203 -17.77 -24.32 -1.07
N PHE A 204 -16.97 -24.29 -0.01
CA PHE A 204 -15.57 -24.78 -0.02
C PHE A 204 -15.42 -26.19 0.59
N GLY A 205 -16.51 -26.73 1.14
CA GLY A 205 -16.51 -27.94 1.95
C GLY A 205 -16.20 -27.64 3.42
N MET A 206 -16.92 -28.33 4.32
CA MET A 206 -16.86 -28.08 5.77
C MET A 206 -16.35 -29.26 6.60
N LEU A 207 -16.67 -30.50 6.19
CA LEU A 207 -16.37 -31.69 6.99
C LEU A 207 -14.88 -32.02 6.93
N GLY A 208 -14.30 -32.33 8.09
CA GLY A 208 -12.88 -32.64 8.28
C GLY A 208 -11.99 -31.40 8.43
N GLU A 209 -12.53 -30.20 8.22
CA GLU A 209 -11.80 -28.94 8.36
C GLU A 209 -11.49 -28.63 9.83
N LYS A 210 -10.35 -27.96 10.06
CA LYS A 210 -9.76 -27.80 11.39
C LYS A 210 -9.26 -26.39 11.65
N VAL A 211 -9.31 -25.99 12.92
CA VAL A 211 -8.69 -24.76 13.44
C VAL A 211 -7.81 -25.08 14.65
N ALA A 212 -6.69 -24.38 14.79
CA ALA A 212 -5.85 -24.43 15.98
C ALA A 212 -5.94 -23.10 16.77
N LEU A 213 -6.34 -23.20 18.04
CA LEU A 213 -6.13 -22.13 19.02
C LEU A 213 -4.72 -22.27 19.58
N VAL A 214 -3.78 -21.49 19.06
CA VAL A 214 -2.37 -21.47 19.46
C VAL A 214 -2.20 -20.40 20.54
N THR A 215 -1.81 -20.81 21.74
CA THR A 215 -1.56 -19.89 22.85
C THR A 215 -0.27 -20.25 23.55
N VAL A 216 0.77 -19.43 23.32
CA VAL A 216 2.15 -19.67 23.76
C VAL A 216 2.85 -18.38 24.15
N PRO A 217 3.99 -18.42 24.86
CA PRO A 217 4.79 -17.23 25.08
C PRO A 217 5.16 -16.58 23.74
N THR A 218 5.10 -15.25 23.65
CA THR A 218 5.28 -14.50 22.40
C THR A 218 6.57 -14.86 21.66
N GLN A 219 7.67 -15.06 22.40
CA GLN A 219 8.97 -15.44 21.83
C GLN A 219 8.99 -16.84 21.21
N GLN A 220 8.06 -17.72 21.57
CA GLN A 220 7.93 -19.08 21.04
C GLN A 220 6.91 -19.18 19.91
N PHE A 221 6.17 -18.11 19.63
CA PHE A 221 5.03 -18.13 18.71
C PHE A 221 5.39 -18.61 17.30
N SER A 222 6.41 -18.02 16.67
CA SER A 222 6.83 -18.43 15.32
C SER A 222 7.26 -19.91 15.25
N ALA A 223 7.93 -20.42 16.30
CA ALA A 223 8.31 -21.82 16.36
C ALA A 223 7.10 -22.75 16.56
N ALA A 224 6.10 -22.33 17.34
CA ALA A 224 4.84 -23.05 17.48
C ALA A 224 4.09 -23.11 16.15
N VAL A 225 3.97 -21.98 15.44
CA VAL A 225 3.34 -21.91 14.11
C VAL A 225 4.00 -22.89 13.14
N GLN A 226 5.33 -22.89 13.03
CA GLN A 226 6.03 -23.83 12.16
C GLN A 226 5.75 -25.31 12.52
N ARG A 227 5.67 -25.65 13.82
CA ARG A 227 5.29 -27.01 14.24
C ARG A 227 3.88 -27.36 13.77
N VAL A 228 2.93 -26.42 13.87
CA VAL A 228 1.57 -26.62 13.37
C VAL A 228 1.57 -26.81 11.85
N GLU A 229 2.31 -25.99 11.10
CA GLU A 229 2.40 -26.14 9.65
C GLU A 229 2.86 -27.54 9.24
N LYS A 230 3.95 -28.03 9.86
CA LYS A 230 4.50 -29.35 9.58
C LYS A 230 3.55 -30.49 9.94
N GLU A 231 2.90 -30.41 11.10
CA GLU A 231 2.04 -31.48 11.59
C GLU A 231 0.76 -31.63 10.76
N PHE A 232 0.21 -30.53 10.25
CA PHE A 232 -1.02 -30.53 9.45
C PHE A 232 -0.78 -30.42 7.95
N GLY A 233 0.47 -30.38 7.49
CA GLY A 233 0.81 -30.32 6.06
C GLY A 233 0.42 -29.00 5.38
N LEU A 234 0.45 -27.88 6.11
CA LEU A 234 0.28 -26.55 5.53
C LEU A 234 1.53 -26.18 4.72
N PRO A 235 1.45 -25.19 3.81
CA PRO A 235 2.65 -24.60 3.23
C PRO A 235 3.64 -24.17 4.33
N SER A 236 4.88 -24.63 4.22
CA SER A 236 5.96 -24.31 5.15
C SER A 236 7.27 -24.22 4.36
N PRO A 237 7.45 -23.16 3.55
CA PRO A 237 8.59 -23.04 2.64
C PRO A 237 9.91 -23.11 3.42
N MET A 238 10.90 -23.73 2.80
CA MET A 238 12.24 -23.88 3.33
C MET A 238 13.22 -23.18 2.39
N ILE A 239 14.29 -22.60 2.94
CA ILE A 239 15.43 -22.11 2.17
C ILE A 239 16.71 -22.61 2.85
N GLY A 240 17.51 -23.38 2.13
CA GLY A 240 18.72 -24.01 2.66
C GLY A 240 18.44 -24.97 3.81
N GLY A 241 17.27 -25.63 3.83
CA GLY A 241 16.85 -26.51 4.93
C GLY A 241 16.44 -25.78 6.22
N VAL A 242 16.39 -24.44 6.20
CA VAL A 242 15.84 -23.61 7.29
C VAL A 242 14.44 -23.15 6.90
N TRP A 243 13.55 -22.99 7.88
CA TRP A 243 12.23 -22.38 7.63
C TRP A 243 12.43 -21.02 6.96
N ALA A 244 11.79 -20.76 5.83
CA ALA A 244 12.11 -19.60 5.02
C ALA A 244 11.98 -18.28 5.81
N LYS A 245 10.96 -18.15 6.67
CA LYS A 245 10.76 -16.97 7.54
C LYS A 245 11.86 -16.77 8.60
N ALA A 246 12.69 -17.77 8.85
CA ALA A 246 13.87 -17.71 9.72
C ALA A 246 15.20 -17.78 8.94
N SER A 247 15.16 -17.91 7.61
CA SER A 247 16.36 -17.92 6.76
C SER A 247 17.08 -16.57 6.80
N SER A 248 18.39 -16.56 6.57
CA SER A 248 19.10 -15.31 6.33
C SER A 248 18.62 -14.58 5.07
N ASP A 249 18.03 -15.30 4.10
CA ASP A 249 17.59 -14.71 2.83
C ASP A 249 16.49 -13.67 3.00
N VAL A 250 15.55 -13.86 3.95
CA VAL A 250 14.50 -12.87 4.21
C VAL A 250 15.06 -11.55 4.77
N ARG A 251 16.32 -11.55 5.23
CA ARG A 251 17.02 -10.35 5.68
C ARG A 251 17.79 -9.64 4.56
N THR A 252 17.71 -10.06 3.29
CA THR A 252 18.57 -9.51 2.22
C THR A 252 17.86 -8.53 1.30
N SER A 253 18.57 -7.47 0.88
CA SER A 253 18.08 -6.51 -0.11
C SER A 253 18.28 -6.96 -1.56
N TYR A 254 17.50 -6.39 -2.49
CA TYR A 254 17.61 -6.66 -3.91
C TYR A 254 17.57 -5.42 -4.82
N LEU A 255 18.13 -5.57 -6.03
CA LEU A 255 17.96 -4.62 -7.13
C LEU A 255 16.87 -5.15 -8.07
N PHE A 256 15.75 -4.44 -8.17
CA PHE A 256 14.66 -4.72 -9.09
C PHE A 256 14.82 -3.86 -10.36
N THR A 257 15.11 -4.50 -11.49
CA THR A 257 15.50 -3.78 -12.70
C THR A 257 15.36 -4.58 -14.00
N ASP A 258 15.68 -3.95 -15.14
CA ASP A 258 15.64 -4.51 -16.48
C ASP A 258 16.89 -5.34 -16.82
N LEU A 259 17.09 -6.49 -16.16
CA LEU A 259 18.18 -7.41 -16.46
C LEU A 259 18.00 -8.13 -17.81
N THR A 260 18.99 -8.02 -18.70
CA THR A 260 19.01 -8.62 -20.05
C THR A 260 20.35 -9.31 -20.35
N GLU A 261 20.45 -10.03 -21.48
CA GLU A 261 21.75 -10.57 -21.94
C GLU A 261 22.80 -9.47 -22.16
N ALA A 262 22.37 -8.29 -22.60
CA ALA A 262 23.27 -7.19 -22.97
C ALA A 262 23.83 -6.39 -21.78
N ASN A 263 23.13 -6.39 -20.64
CA ASN A 263 23.48 -5.52 -19.51
C ASN A 263 23.85 -6.28 -18.21
N ALA A 264 23.90 -7.61 -18.23
CA ALA A 264 24.11 -8.43 -17.04
C ALA A 264 25.32 -8.03 -16.18
N ASP A 265 26.45 -7.65 -16.80
CA ASP A 265 27.66 -7.24 -16.06
C ASP A 265 27.46 -5.95 -15.25
N ASP A 266 26.82 -4.94 -15.84
CA ASP A 266 26.53 -3.69 -15.14
C ASP A 266 25.54 -3.91 -13.99
N THR A 267 24.51 -4.73 -14.23
CA THR A 267 23.51 -5.07 -13.21
C THR A 267 24.15 -5.79 -12.02
N ILE A 268 25.02 -6.78 -12.27
CA ILE A 268 25.78 -7.48 -11.23
C ILE A 268 26.68 -6.50 -10.46
N ARG A 269 27.35 -5.57 -11.15
CA ARG A 269 28.20 -4.55 -10.51
C ARG A 269 27.38 -3.67 -9.56
N TYR A 270 26.25 -3.13 -10.02
CA TYR A 270 25.41 -2.26 -9.21
C TYR A 270 24.82 -2.98 -7.99
N ALA A 271 24.30 -4.20 -8.17
CA ALA A 271 23.80 -5.00 -7.06
C ALA A 271 24.89 -5.26 -5.99
N LYS A 272 26.09 -5.65 -6.41
CA LYS A 272 27.22 -5.85 -5.48
C LYS A 272 27.65 -4.57 -4.78
N ARG A 273 27.67 -3.45 -5.49
CA ARG A 273 28.04 -2.14 -4.92
C ARG A 273 27.11 -1.71 -3.79
N ALA A 274 25.83 -2.06 -3.91
CA ALA A 274 24.80 -1.80 -2.92
C ALA A 274 24.78 -2.80 -1.75
N GLY A 275 25.61 -3.86 -1.79
CA GLY A 275 25.59 -4.94 -0.81
C GLY A 275 24.43 -5.93 -0.97
N PHE A 276 23.71 -5.90 -2.11
CA PHE A 276 22.53 -6.73 -2.35
C PHE A 276 22.89 -8.20 -2.61
N ARG A 277 21.95 -9.09 -2.31
CA ARG A 277 22.10 -10.55 -2.54
C ARG A 277 21.22 -11.09 -3.65
N TYR A 278 20.24 -10.31 -4.08
CA TYR A 278 19.28 -10.70 -5.11
C TYR A 278 19.20 -9.61 -6.20
N ILE A 279 18.88 -10.04 -7.42
CA ILE A 279 18.40 -9.18 -8.51
C ILE A 279 17.00 -9.67 -8.88
N MET A 280 16.00 -8.79 -8.90
CA MET A 280 14.66 -9.10 -9.37
C MET A 280 14.49 -8.62 -10.82
N ILE A 281 13.88 -9.42 -11.67
CA ILE A 281 13.61 -9.09 -13.08
C ILE A 281 12.11 -8.82 -13.29
N TYR A 282 11.77 -7.70 -13.94
CA TYR A 282 10.39 -7.40 -14.32
C TYR A 282 9.78 -8.44 -15.26
N SER A 283 8.47 -8.67 -15.12
CA SER A 283 7.70 -9.61 -15.95
C SER A 283 7.85 -9.32 -17.44
N HIS A 284 7.72 -8.06 -17.86
CA HIS A 284 7.84 -7.64 -19.26
C HIS A 284 9.27 -7.71 -19.81
N ILE A 285 10.28 -7.92 -18.96
CA ILE A 285 11.68 -8.07 -19.37
C ILE A 285 12.01 -9.53 -19.65
N TRP A 286 11.60 -10.47 -18.79
CA TRP A 286 11.85 -11.90 -19.02
C TRP A 286 10.78 -12.59 -19.89
N SER A 287 9.55 -12.07 -19.89
CA SER A 287 8.44 -12.56 -20.71
C SER A 287 7.94 -11.49 -21.68
N SER A 288 7.53 -11.87 -22.90
CA SER A 288 6.97 -10.92 -23.86
C SER A 288 5.46 -10.67 -23.68
N SER A 289 4.75 -11.53 -22.96
CA SER A 289 3.32 -11.40 -22.67
C SER A 289 2.95 -12.09 -21.35
N LEU A 290 1.75 -11.81 -20.83
CA LEU A 290 1.22 -12.39 -19.57
C LEU A 290 0.26 -13.53 -19.88
N GLY A 291 0.31 -14.62 -19.12
CA GLY A 291 -0.57 -15.79 -19.28
C GLY A 291 0.24 -17.02 -19.71
N SER A 292 0.59 -17.13 -21.00
CA SER A 292 1.42 -18.23 -21.49
C SER A 292 2.91 -18.07 -21.16
N TYR A 293 3.33 -16.87 -20.78
CA TYR A 293 4.68 -16.47 -20.37
C TYR A 293 5.82 -16.88 -21.32
N PRO A 294 5.74 -16.52 -22.63
CA PRO A 294 6.82 -16.78 -23.58
C PRO A 294 8.04 -15.89 -23.30
N ILE A 295 9.25 -16.45 -23.40
CA ILE A 295 10.48 -15.69 -23.16
C ILE A 295 10.59 -14.49 -24.10
N ASN A 296 10.92 -13.33 -23.53
CA ASN A 296 11.11 -12.11 -24.31
C ASN A 296 12.40 -12.15 -25.13
N LEU A 297 12.28 -12.42 -26.42
CA LEU A 297 13.42 -12.51 -27.34
C LEU A 297 14.14 -11.16 -27.60
N ARG A 298 13.56 -10.03 -27.20
CA ARG A 298 14.28 -8.73 -27.26
C ARG A 298 15.32 -8.62 -26.15
N SER A 299 14.97 -9.08 -24.95
CA SER A 299 15.86 -9.09 -23.78
C SER A 299 16.81 -10.29 -23.76
N PHE A 300 16.33 -11.42 -24.27
CA PHE A 300 17.03 -12.70 -24.32
C PHE A 300 16.98 -13.26 -25.75
N PRO A 301 17.79 -12.76 -26.69
CA PRO A 301 17.77 -13.19 -28.09
C PRO A 301 17.98 -14.69 -28.30
N ARG A 302 18.60 -15.40 -27.35
CA ARG A 302 18.74 -16.86 -27.36
C ARG A 302 17.59 -17.61 -26.66
N GLY A 303 16.49 -16.92 -26.34
CA GLY A 303 15.35 -17.50 -25.65
C GLY A 303 15.68 -17.97 -24.24
N GLU A 304 15.08 -19.09 -23.84
CA GLU A 304 15.23 -19.65 -22.49
C GLU A 304 16.70 -19.96 -22.13
N GLU A 305 17.51 -20.39 -23.10
CA GLU A 305 18.95 -20.61 -22.90
C GLU A 305 19.68 -19.32 -22.54
N GLY A 306 19.31 -18.21 -23.18
CA GLY A 306 19.83 -16.87 -22.90
C GLY A 306 19.51 -16.43 -21.48
N LEU A 307 18.24 -16.56 -21.09
CA LEU A 307 17.77 -16.25 -19.74
C LEU A 307 18.51 -17.08 -18.69
N LYS A 308 18.60 -18.41 -18.90
CA LYS A 308 19.36 -19.30 -18.02
C LYS A 308 20.83 -18.89 -17.92
N THR A 309 21.49 -18.58 -19.03
CA THR A 309 22.91 -18.17 -19.03
C THR A 309 23.12 -16.92 -18.17
N VAL A 310 22.20 -15.95 -18.23
CA VAL A 310 22.27 -14.73 -17.43
C VAL A 310 22.07 -15.03 -15.93
N ILE A 311 21.12 -15.90 -15.58
CA ILE A 311 20.89 -16.33 -14.20
C ILE A 311 22.12 -17.06 -13.65
N ASP A 312 22.67 -18.01 -14.41
CA ASP A 312 23.89 -18.73 -14.03
C ASP A 312 25.07 -17.77 -13.82
N LYS A 313 25.16 -16.70 -14.63
CA LYS A 313 26.17 -15.65 -14.47
C LYS A 313 25.97 -14.85 -13.17
N CYS A 314 24.73 -14.53 -12.79
CA CYS A 314 24.43 -13.93 -11.49
C CYS A 314 24.80 -14.87 -10.33
N HIS A 315 24.47 -16.16 -10.42
CA HIS A 315 24.84 -17.17 -9.42
C HIS A 315 26.36 -17.29 -9.27
N ALA A 316 27.10 -17.33 -10.38
CA ALA A 316 28.57 -17.34 -10.37
C ALA A 316 29.17 -16.09 -9.71
N ALA A 317 28.44 -14.98 -9.74
CA ALA A 317 28.79 -13.75 -9.04
C ALA A 317 28.40 -13.75 -7.54
N GLY A 318 27.72 -14.80 -7.04
CA GLY A 318 27.24 -14.90 -5.66
C GLY A 318 25.92 -14.13 -5.41
N LEU A 319 25.16 -13.85 -6.46
CA LEU A 319 23.84 -13.23 -6.42
C LEU A 319 22.77 -14.26 -6.79
N LYS A 320 21.60 -14.14 -6.19
CA LYS A 320 20.39 -14.89 -6.55
C LYS A 320 19.50 -14.08 -7.48
N VAL A 321 18.58 -14.72 -8.20
CA VAL A 321 17.73 -14.04 -9.18
C VAL A 321 16.25 -14.29 -8.91
N GLY A 322 15.45 -13.23 -8.85
CA GLY A 322 14.01 -13.26 -8.71
C GLY A 322 13.25 -13.00 -10.01
N MET A 323 12.05 -13.57 -10.10
CA MET A 323 11.08 -13.26 -11.16
C MET A 323 9.87 -12.50 -10.63
N HIS A 324 9.53 -11.41 -11.31
CA HIS A 324 8.25 -10.74 -11.15
C HIS A 324 7.20 -11.38 -12.06
N VAL A 325 5.99 -11.62 -11.56
CA VAL A 325 4.85 -12.14 -12.34
C VAL A 325 3.60 -11.31 -12.07
N MET A 326 2.73 -11.20 -13.08
CA MET A 326 1.35 -10.74 -12.88
C MET A 326 0.47 -11.96 -12.65
N THR A 327 0.19 -12.26 -11.39
CA THR A 327 -0.13 -13.60 -10.87
C THR A 327 -1.12 -14.41 -11.72
N SER A 328 -2.28 -13.83 -12.06
CA SER A 328 -3.34 -14.50 -12.83
C SER A 328 -3.79 -13.71 -14.07
N PHE A 329 -2.93 -12.84 -14.57
CA PHE A 329 -3.23 -11.93 -15.67
C PHE A 329 -2.98 -12.60 -17.02
N VAL A 330 -3.81 -12.25 -18.01
CA VAL A 330 -3.65 -12.69 -19.41
C VAL A 330 -3.61 -11.47 -20.32
N GLY A 331 -2.50 -11.32 -21.06
CA GLY A 331 -2.30 -10.27 -22.05
C GLY A 331 -3.30 -10.39 -23.19
N LYS A 332 -3.82 -9.26 -23.69
CA LYS A 332 -4.73 -9.24 -24.86
C LYS A 332 -4.04 -9.73 -26.15
N ASP A 333 -2.72 -9.67 -26.16
CA ASP A 333 -1.81 -10.15 -27.19
C ASP A 333 -1.22 -11.54 -26.90
N ASP A 334 -1.53 -12.14 -25.74
CA ASP A 334 -1.05 -13.47 -25.36
C ASP A 334 -1.85 -14.58 -26.04
N ALA A 335 -1.18 -15.70 -26.35
CA ALA A 335 -1.81 -16.85 -26.97
C ALA A 335 -2.99 -17.41 -26.16
N PHE A 336 -2.97 -17.29 -24.82
CA PHE A 336 -4.07 -17.75 -23.98
C PHE A 336 -5.33 -16.90 -24.10
N ALA A 337 -5.24 -15.61 -24.49
CA ALA A 337 -6.44 -14.79 -24.66
C ALA A 337 -7.41 -15.38 -25.69
N SER A 338 -6.88 -15.89 -26.81
CA SER A 338 -7.67 -16.54 -27.86
C SER A 338 -7.81 -18.04 -27.64
N ALA A 339 -6.75 -18.75 -27.27
CA ALA A 339 -6.76 -20.21 -27.15
C ALA A 339 -7.47 -20.74 -25.90
N ARG A 340 -7.71 -19.87 -24.90
CA ARG A 340 -8.37 -20.19 -23.62
C ARG A 340 -9.50 -19.20 -23.30
N VAL A 341 -10.12 -18.61 -24.33
CA VAL A 341 -11.18 -17.61 -24.21
C VAL A 341 -12.32 -18.02 -23.25
N ARG A 342 -12.69 -19.31 -23.23
CA ARG A 342 -13.73 -19.85 -22.32
C ARG A 342 -13.31 -19.93 -20.85
N HIS A 343 -12.02 -19.79 -20.57
CA HIS A 343 -11.41 -19.88 -19.24
C HIS A 343 -10.97 -18.52 -18.68
N LEU A 344 -11.18 -17.45 -19.44
CA LEU A 344 -11.09 -16.09 -18.91
C LEU A 344 -12.30 -15.82 -18.02
N PHE A 345 -12.07 -15.08 -16.94
CA PHE A 345 -13.11 -14.66 -16.04
C PHE A 345 -14.09 -13.72 -16.75
N SER A 346 -15.37 -14.00 -16.59
CA SER A 346 -16.44 -13.20 -17.14
C SER A 346 -17.64 -13.21 -16.22
N ASP A 347 -18.36 -12.10 -16.13
CA ASP A 347 -19.73 -12.12 -15.63
C ASP A 347 -20.73 -12.28 -16.80
N ALA A 348 -21.88 -12.87 -16.52
CA ALA A 348 -22.94 -13.06 -17.51
C ALA A 348 -23.98 -11.97 -17.31
N GLY A 349 -24.12 -11.06 -18.29
CA GLY A 349 -25.00 -9.91 -18.15
C GLY A 349 -26.23 -9.94 -19.04
N GLN A 350 -26.11 -10.46 -20.28
CA GLN A 350 -27.14 -10.35 -21.30
C GLN A 350 -27.12 -11.55 -22.26
N VAL A 351 -28.13 -11.62 -23.13
CA VAL A 351 -28.15 -12.53 -24.28
C VAL A 351 -28.43 -11.74 -25.55
N LEU A 352 -27.97 -12.28 -26.67
CA LEU A 352 -28.11 -11.69 -28.00
C LEU A 352 -29.58 -11.73 -28.46
N SER A 353 -30.15 -10.60 -28.88
CA SER A 353 -31.58 -10.53 -29.26
C SER A 353 -31.88 -10.95 -30.70
N ARG A 354 -30.87 -10.98 -31.58
CA ARG A 354 -30.97 -11.50 -32.95
C ARG A 354 -29.62 -12.03 -33.40
N ASP A 355 -29.62 -12.87 -34.42
CA ASP A 355 -28.39 -13.37 -35.03
C ASP A 355 -27.46 -12.21 -35.45
N ILE A 356 -26.15 -12.41 -35.27
CA ILE A 356 -25.10 -11.52 -35.80
C ILE A 356 -24.10 -12.31 -36.65
N GLY A 357 -23.72 -11.75 -37.80
CA GLY A 357 -22.72 -12.29 -38.71
C GLY A 357 -21.34 -11.68 -38.48
N ALA A 358 -20.29 -12.30 -39.02
CA ALA A 358 -18.88 -11.96 -38.74
C ALA A 358 -18.43 -10.52 -39.09
N SER A 359 -19.21 -9.76 -39.86
CA SER A 359 -18.92 -8.36 -40.24
C SER A 359 -19.73 -7.33 -39.46
N ASP A 360 -20.66 -7.76 -38.61
CA ASP A 360 -21.56 -6.84 -37.90
C ASP A 360 -20.79 -5.99 -36.88
N ARG A 361 -21.12 -4.69 -36.86
CA ARG A 361 -20.51 -3.68 -35.96
C ARG A 361 -21.41 -3.29 -34.80
N GLU A 362 -22.55 -3.95 -34.69
CA GLU A 362 -23.53 -3.75 -33.64
C GLU A 362 -23.83 -5.10 -33.00
N VAL A 363 -23.84 -5.13 -31.67
CA VAL A 363 -24.21 -6.32 -30.89
C VAL A 363 -25.49 -6.00 -30.12
N PRO A 364 -26.66 -6.47 -30.60
CA PRO A 364 -27.94 -6.23 -29.96
C PRO A 364 -28.20 -7.25 -28.85
N ALA A 365 -28.52 -6.76 -27.66
CA ALA A 365 -28.93 -7.54 -26.49
C ALA A 365 -30.46 -7.52 -26.32
N GLU A 366 -31.00 -8.45 -25.54
CA GLU A 366 -32.42 -8.45 -25.14
C GLU A 366 -32.71 -7.37 -24.08
N GLY A 367 -31.78 -7.13 -23.17
CA GLY A 367 -31.91 -6.17 -22.07
C GLY A 367 -30.95 -4.99 -22.17
N SER A 368 -31.06 -4.11 -21.18
CA SER A 368 -30.30 -2.85 -21.12
C SER A 368 -28.80 -3.09 -20.98
N LEU A 369 -28.02 -2.43 -21.83
CA LEU A 369 -26.55 -2.42 -21.83
C LEU A 369 -25.96 -1.16 -21.20
N SER A 370 -26.80 -0.30 -20.61
CA SER A 370 -26.39 1.00 -20.03
C SER A 370 -25.30 0.94 -18.95
N LYS A 371 -25.07 -0.23 -18.34
CA LYS A 371 -23.99 -0.48 -17.36
C LYS A 371 -22.98 -1.54 -17.81
N PHE A 372 -23.11 -2.04 -19.04
CA PHE A 372 -22.36 -3.21 -19.50
C PHE A 372 -20.88 -2.89 -19.73
N LEU A 373 -20.55 -1.67 -20.15
CA LEU A 373 -19.16 -1.21 -20.33
C LEU A 373 -18.55 -0.57 -19.08
N THR A 374 -19.27 -0.63 -17.95
CA THR A 374 -18.84 -0.13 -16.64
C THR A 374 -18.86 -1.31 -15.68
N GLY A 375 -17.84 -2.16 -15.75
CA GLY A 375 -17.74 -3.36 -14.91
C GLY A 375 -17.41 -3.00 -13.46
N ALA A 376 -17.59 -3.97 -12.56
CA ALA A 376 -17.23 -3.84 -11.14
C ALA A 376 -15.71 -3.59 -10.93
N TYR A 377 -14.89 -3.78 -11.96
CA TYR A 377 -13.42 -3.74 -11.92
C TYR A 377 -12.82 -2.63 -12.79
N GLY A 378 -13.66 -1.73 -13.34
CA GLY A 378 -13.25 -0.66 -14.24
C GLY A 378 -13.99 -0.70 -15.58
N PRO A 379 -13.67 0.23 -16.51
CA PRO A 379 -14.18 0.13 -17.86
C PRO A 379 -13.57 -1.09 -18.52
N ALA A 380 -14.43 -2.02 -18.93
CA ALA A 380 -14.06 -3.17 -19.71
C ALA A 380 -14.89 -3.13 -20.99
N LYS A 381 -14.19 -3.13 -22.11
CA LYS A 381 -14.76 -2.92 -23.45
C LYS A 381 -14.95 -4.21 -24.21
N ASP A 382 -14.39 -5.29 -23.68
CA ASP A 382 -14.31 -6.57 -24.37
C ASP A 382 -15.34 -7.55 -23.78
N LEU A 383 -16.07 -8.23 -24.65
CA LEU A 383 -17.05 -9.24 -24.27
C LEU A 383 -16.83 -10.55 -25.03
N ARG A 384 -17.20 -11.65 -24.40
CA ARG A 384 -17.16 -12.99 -25.00
C ARG A 384 -18.55 -13.40 -25.48
N VAL A 385 -18.61 -13.86 -26.73
CA VAL A 385 -19.73 -14.62 -27.28
C VAL A 385 -19.16 -15.92 -27.83
N ASP A 386 -19.57 -17.05 -27.25
CA ASP A 386 -19.00 -18.38 -27.55
C ASP A 386 -17.46 -18.41 -27.44
N ASP A 387 -16.76 -18.57 -28.57
CA ASP A 387 -15.29 -18.58 -28.70
C ASP A 387 -14.72 -17.26 -29.25
N GLU A 388 -15.55 -16.23 -29.41
CA GLU A 388 -15.15 -14.93 -29.96
C GLU A 388 -15.09 -13.86 -28.86
N ILE A 389 -14.04 -13.03 -28.90
CA ILE A 389 -13.97 -11.78 -28.16
C ILE A 389 -14.36 -10.63 -29.11
N ILE A 390 -15.33 -9.84 -28.68
CA ILE A 390 -15.80 -8.64 -29.39
C ILE A 390 -15.46 -7.42 -28.54
N ARG A 391 -14.74 -6.45 -29.12
CA ARG A 391 -14.48 -5.15 -28.48
C ARG A 391 -15.56 -4.15 -28.85
N CYS A 392 -16.14 -3.46 -27.89
CA CYS A 392 -17.17 -2.45 -28.09
C CYS A 392 -16.74 -1.12 -27.48
N GLU A 393 -16.68 -0.07 -28.31
CA GLU A 393 -16.24 1.25 -27.83
C GLU A 393 -17.34 2.01 -27.09
N THR A 394 -18.60 1.81 -27.47
CA THR A 394 -19.73 2.53 -26.89
C THR A 394 -20.96 1.64 -26.72
N ALA A 395 -21.68 1.84 -25.62
CA ALA A 395 -23.07 1.45 -25.53
C ALA A 395 -23.91 2.59 -26.11
N GLY A 396 -25.07 2.32 -26.70
CA GLY A 396 -26.00 3.39 -27.05
C GLY A 396 -26.44 4.20 -25.81
N GLY A 397 -27.24 5.25 -26.03
CA GLY A 397 -27.72 6.13 -24.96
C GLY A 397 -28.49 5.42 -23.83
N PRO A 398 -28.93 6.15 -22.79
CA PRO A 398 -29.63 5.56 -21.64
C PRO A 398 -30.77 4.62 -22.05
N GLY A 399 -30.72 3.37 -21.56
CA GLY A 399 -31.69 2.32 -21.89
C GLY A 399 -31.41 1.56 -23.20
N SER A 400 -30.30 1.84 -23.88
CA SER A 400 -29.91 1.13 -25.09
C SER A 400 -29.70 -0.36 -24.85
N THR A 401 -30.14 -1.15 -25.82
CA THR A 401 -29.96 -2.59 -25.92
C THR A 401 -28.97 -2.94 -27.03
N VAL A 402 -28.12 -2.00 -27.46
CA VAL A 402 -27.14 -2.23 -28.55
C VAL A 402 -25.76 -1.70 -28.16
N LEU A 403 -24.74 -2.55 -28.28
CA LEU A 403 -23.35 -2.12 -28.30
C LEU A 403 -22.98 -1.72 -29.71
N MET A 404 -22.30 -0.58 -29.84
CA MET A 404 -21.94 0.03 -31.11
C MET A 404 -20.42 0.07 -31.29
N GLN A 405 -20.00 0.28 -32.53
CA GLN A 405 -18.59 0.35 -32.91
C GLN A 405 -17.84 -0.93 -32.51
N CYS A 406 -18.49 -2.07 -32.74
CA CYS A 406 -17.96 -3.37 -32.36
C CYS A 406 -16.86 -3.81 -33.33
N GLN A 407 -15.71 -4.19 -32.80
CA GLN A 407 -14.65 -4.89 -33.50
C GLN A 407 -14.76 -6.39 -33.21
N ARG A 408 -15.06 -7.16 -34.26
CA ARG A 408 -15.15 -8.62 -34.25
C ARG A 408 -13.76 -9.26 -34.23
N GLY A 409 -13.63 -10.45 -33.64
CA GLY A 409 -12.39 -11.22 -33.61
C GLY A 409 -11.24 -10.54 -32.86
N TYR A 410 -11.55 -9.79 -31.80
CA TYR A 410 -10.55 -9.09 -31.02
C TYR A 410 -9.63 -10.07 -30.25
N ALA A 411 -8.46 -9.59 -29.80
CA ALA A 411 -7.47 -10.37 -29.03
C ALA A 411 -7.07 -11.71 -29.68
N GLY A 412 -7.06 -11.76 -31.02
CA GLY A 412 -6.66 -12.94 -31.80
C GLY A 412 -7.73 -14.02 -31.97
N THR A 413 -8.96 -13.80 -31.50
CA THR A 413 -10.09 -14.70 -31.79
C THR A 413 -10.58 -14.56 -33.24
N ARG A 414 -11.44 -15.49 -33.70
CA ARG A 414 -11.97 -15.47 -35.07
C ARG A 414 -13.40 -14.92 -35.09
N PRO A 415 -13.71 -13.93 -35.95
CA PRO A 415 -15.09 -13.50 -36.20
C PRO A 415 -15.96 -14.68 -36.65
N ALA A 416 -17.10 -14.89 -36.00
CA ALA A 416 -18.03 -15.98 -36.29
C ALA A 416 -19.48 -15.50 -36.44
N PHE A 417 -20.34 -16.40 -36.86
CA PHE A 417 -21.79 -16.20 -36.76
C PHE A 417 -22.26 -16.63 -35.38
N HIS A 418 -23.07 -15.81 -34.71
CA HIS A 418 -23.69 -16.14 -33.42
C HIS A 418 -25.21 -16.06 -33.52
N LYS A 419 -25.88 -17.07 -32.97
CA LYS A 419 -27.35 -17.15 -32.96
C LYS A 419 -27.94 -16.28 -31.85
N ALA A 420 -29.15 -15.78 -32.10
CA ALA A 420 -30.02 -15.22 -31.08
C ALA A 420 -30.10 -16.16 -29.86
N GLY A 421 -30.07 -15.59 -28.66
CA GLY A 421 -29.99 -16.32 -27.40
C GLY A 421 -28.57 -16.67 -26.94
N ALA A 422 -27.53 -16.43 -27.76
CA ALA A 422 -26.14 -16.59 -27.31
C ALA A 422 -25.83 -15.65 -26.13
N LYS A 423 -25.03 -16.13 -25.17
CA LYS A 423 -24.67 -15.35 -23.98
C LYS A 423 -23.70 -14.24 -24.36
N LEU A 424 -23.99 -13.02 -23.92
CA LEU A 424 -23.09 -11.89 -23.94
C LEU A 424 -22.44 -11.79 -22.56
N GLN A 425 -21.18 -12.21 -22.47
CA GLN A 425 -20.44 -12.27 -21.21
C GLN A 425 -19.41 -11.17 -21.17
N HIS A 426 -19.45 -10.33 -20.15
CA HIS A 426 -18.48 -9.25 -19.98
C HIS A 426 -17.17 -9.83 -19.48
N LEU A 427 -16.06 -9.60 -20.18
CA LEU A 427 -14.75 -10.05 -19.71
C LEU A 427 -14.27 -9.08 -18.63
N ALA A 428 -13.80 -9.63 -17.52
CA ALA A 428 -13.17 -8.81 -16.51
C ALA A 428 -11.82 -8.32 -16.99
N GLU A 429 -11.58 -7.02 -16.83
CA GLU A 429 -10.31 -6.38 -17.15
C GLU A 429 -9.76 -5.64 -15.92
N TYR A 430 -8.45 -5.74 -15.73
CA TYR A 430 -7.72 -4.94 -14.74
C TYR A 430 -6.44 -4.41 -15.38
N SER A 431 -6.21 -3.09 -15.29
CA SER A 431 -5.08 -2.41 -15.94
C SER A 431 -4.87 -2.76 -17.42
N GLY A 432 -5.98 -3.02 -18.14
CA GLY A 432 -5.95 -3.37 -19.57
C GLY A 432 -5.69 -4.84 -19.90
N PHE A 433 -5.59 -5.72 -18.90
CA PHE A 433 -5.39 -7.16 -19.06
C PHE A 433 -6.65 -7.95 -18.70
N TYR A 434 -6.81 -9.15 -19.29
CA TYR A 434 -7.83 -10.11 -18.85
C TYR A 434 -7.38 -10.85 -17.59
N LEU A 435 -8.34 -11.48 -16.91
CA LEU A 435 -8.10 -12.29 -15.71
C LEU A 435 -8.48 -13.74 -15.95
N ALA A 436 -7.69 -14.68 -15.44
CA ALA A 436 -8.03 -16.10 -15.47
C ALA A 436 -9.19 -16.42 -14.51
N ASP A 437 -10.12 -17.28 -14.94
CA ASP A 437 -11.07 -17.91 -14.02
C ASP A 437 -10.37 -19.07 -13.31
N LEU A 438 -10.11 -18.89 -12.01
CA LEU A 438 -9.33 -19.82 -11.21
C LEU A 438 -10.07 -21.13 -10.88
N ARG A 439 -11.34 -21.25 -11.28
CA ARG A 439 -12.13 -22.48 -11.21
C ARG A 439 -11.90 -23.39 -12.41
N THR A 440 -11.17 -22.91 -13.42
CA THR A 440 -10.95 -23.61 -14.69
C THR A 440 -9.53 -24.16 -14.80
N PRO A 441 -9.24 -25.04 -15.79
CA PRO A 441 -7.89 -25.57 -16.00
C PRO A 441 -6.80 -24.51 -16.25
N LEU A 442 -7.18 -23.28 -16.65
CA LEU A 442 -6.22 -22.19 -16.91
C LEU A 442 -5.37 -21.85 -15.69
N LYS A 443 -5.90 -22.02 -14.46
CA LYS A 443 -5.12 -21.89 -13.21
C LYS A 443 -3.88 -22.79 -13.22
N GLU A 444 -4.08 -24.06 -13.54
CA GLU A 444 -3.02 -25.07 -13.54
C GLU A 444 -2.07 -24.89 -14.72
N GLU A 445 -2.57 -24.50 -15.89
CA GLU A 445 -1.74 -24.22 -17.07
C GLU A 445 -0.78 -23.04 -16.83
N ILE A 446 -1.27 -21.94 -16.25
CA ILE A 446 -0.41 -20.79 -15.87
C ILE A 446 0.60 -21.23 -14.81
N ALA A 447 0.15 -22.01 -13.81
CA ALA A 447 1.03 -22.49 -12.75
C ALA A 447 2.16 -23.38 -13.26
N GLU A 448 1.88 -24.27 -14.22
CA GLU A 448 2.87 -25.12 -14.88
C GLU A 448 3.90 -24.32 -15.68
N ARG A 449 3.46 -23.27 -16.39
CA ARG A 449 4.37 -22.38 -17.15
C ARG A 449 5.36 -21.68 -16.23
N ILE A 450 4.85 -21.01 -15.18
CA ILE A 450 5.67 -20.24 -14.24
C ILE A 450 6.63 -21.17 -13.47
N SER A 451 6.11 -22.22 -12.84
CA SER A 451 6.95 -23.16 -12.07
C SER A 451 8.00 -23.86 -12.94
N GLY A 452 7.65 -24.21 -14.18
CA GLY A 452 8.58 -24.81 -15.12
C GLY A 452 9.74 -23.88 -15.50
N VAL A 453 9.47 -22.59 -15.75
CA VAL A 453 10.52 -21.60 -16.03
C VAL A 453 11.41 -21.38 -14.81
N ILE A 454 10.83 -21.29 -13.61
CA ILE A 454 11.58 -21.21 -12.33
C ILE A 454 12.61 -22.35 -12.23
N ASP A 455 12.13 -23.59 -12.37
CA ASP A 455 12.94 -24.78 -12.16
C ASP A 455 14.03 -24.92 -13.23
N ARG A 456 13.70 -24.69 -14.51
CA ARG A 456 14.65 -24.84 -15.63
C ARG A 456 15.69 -23.73 -15.68
N CYS A 457 15.30 -22.48 -15.43
CA CYS A 457 16.20 -21.33 -15.59
C CYS A 457 17.04 -21.04 -14.35
N GLY A 458 16.59 -21.43 -13.15
CA GLY A 458 17.37 -21.19 -11.94
C GLY A 458 16.86 -20.10 -11.02
N PHE A 459 15.61 -19.63 -11.13
CA PHE A 459 15.13 -18.54 -10.29
C PHE A 459 15.07 -18.95 -8.80
N ASP A 460 15.44 -18.04 -7.91
CA ASP A 460 15.54 -18.23 -6.46
C ASP A 460 14.52 -17.40 -5.68
N MET A 461 13.76 -16.56 -6.39
CA MET A 461 12.73 -15.70 -5.82
C MET A 461 11.57 -15.52 -6.80
N ILE A 462 10.36 -15.33 -6.27
CA ILE A 462 9.18 -14.93 -7.02
C ILE A 462 8.44 -13.80 -6.30
N PHE A 463 7.99 -12.81 -7.06
CA PHE A 463 7.10 -11.74 -6.60
C PHE A 463 5.74 -11.89 -7.28
N PHE A 464 4.69 -12.15 -6.50
CA PHE A 464 3.30 -12.28 -6.95
C PHE A 464 2.62 -10.91 -6.98
N ASP A 465 2.64 -10.24 -8.13
CA ASP A 465 1.94 -8.96 -8.31
C ASP A 465 0.47 -9.19 -8.73
N GLY A 466 -0.41 -8.30 -8.28
CA GLY A 466 -1.85 -8.33 -8.53
C GLY A 466 -2.58 -9.54 -7.94
N ALA A 467 -2.04 -10.21 -6.91
CA ALA A 467 -2.66 -11.41 -6.33
C ALA A 467 -4.01 -11.11 -5.66
N GLU A 468 -4.22 -9.90 -5.14
CA GLU A 468 -5.50 -9.42 -4.62
C GLU A 468 -6.62 -9.43 -5.68
N VAL A 469 -6.26 -9.29 -6.96
CA VAL A 469 -7.24 -9.30 -8.05
C VAL A 469 -7.89 -10.68 -8.22
N ASN A 470 -7.27 -11.75 -7.70
CA ASN A 470 -7.87 -13.10 -7.68
C ASN A 470 -9.18 -13.15 -6.89
N CYS A 471 -9.43 -12.19 -5.98
CA CYS A 471 -10.70 -12.02 -5.27
C CYS A 471 -11.90 -11.83 -6.22
N ILE A 472 -11.68 -11.54 -7.50
CA ILE A 472 -12.76 -11.57 -8.48
C ILE A 472 -13.48 -12.93 -8.54
N ASN A 473 -12.78 -14.02 -8.21
CA ASN A 473 -13.31 -15.38 -8.18
C ASN A 473 -14.15 -15.67 -6.92
N GLY A 474 -14.26 -14.76 -5.96
CA GLY A 474 -15.08 -14.94 -4.76
C GLY A 474 -14.42 -14.34 -3.51
N PRO A 475 -14.73 -14.82 -2.29
CA PRO A 475 -14.20 -14.21 -1.08
C PRO A 475 -12.67 -14.23 -1.05
N CYS A 476 -12.06 -13.07 -0.74
CA CYS A 476 -10.61 -12.86 -0.79
C CYS A 476 -9.82 -13.83 0.09
N TRP A 477 -10.34 -14.18 1.27
CA TRP A 477 -9.65 -15.07 2.21
C TRP A 477 -9.31 -16.43 1.58
N HIS A 478 -10.14 -16.91 0.63
CA HIS A 478 -9.93 -18.15 -0.10
C HIS A 478 -9.16 -17.91 -1.40
N TRP A 479 -9.67 -17.02 -2.26
CA TRP A 479 -9.24 -16.93 -3.65
C TRP A 479 -7.92 -16.20 -3.87
N ALA A 480 -7.54 -15.25 -3.00
CA ALA A 480 -6.33 -14.44 -3.17
C ALA A 480 -5.08 -15.31 -3.41
N GLY A 481 -4.90 -16.36 -2.59
CA GLY A 481 -3.72 -17.23 -2.63
C GLY A 481 -3.84 -18.51 -3.48
N GLN A 482 -4.94 -18.72 -4.23
CA GLN A 482 -5.14 -20.00 -4.94
C GLN A 482 -4.15 -20.21 -6.09
N GLN A 483 -3.82 -19.16 -6.85
CA GLN A 483 -2.83 -19.24 -7.92
C GLN A 483 -1.42 -19.42 -7.34
N GLU A 484 -1.08 -18.68 -6.28
CA GLU A 484 0.20 -18.80 -5.57
C GLU A 484 0.40 -20.22 -5.03
N LEU A 485 -0.64 -20.81 -4.43
CA LEU A 485 -0.63 -22.19 -3.95
C LEU A 485 -0.36 -23.19 -5.09
N SER A 486 -1.02 -22.97 -6.24
CA SER A 486 -0.86 -23.84 -7.41
C SER A 486 0.56 -23.77 -7.99
N ILE A 487 1.17 -22.58 -8.00
CA ILE A 487 2.56 -22.36 -8.46
C ILE A 487 3.54 -22.97 -7.45
N THR A 488 3.47 -22.56 -6.19
CA THR A 488 4.45 -22.92 -5.15
C THR A 488 4.49 -24.42 -4.85
N LYS A 489 3.35 -25.13 -4.94
CA LYS A 489 3.30 -26.59 -4.80
C LYS A 489 4.06 -27.35 -5.90
N ARG A 490 4.29 -26.72 -7.05
CA ARG A 490 4.95 -27.35 -8.21
C ARG A 490 6.44 -27.10 -8.29
N VAL A 491 6.89 -25.99 -7.72
CA VAL A 491 8.29 -25.58 -7.74
C VAL A 491 9.13 -26.61 -6.97
N LYS A 492 10.28 -26.99 -7.53
CA LYS A 492 11.16 -28.04 -7.00
C LYS A 492 12.42 -27.50 -6.30
N ARG A 493 12.47 -26.19 -6.08
CA ARG A 493 13.59 -25.47 -5.49
C ARG A 493 13.13 -24.53 -4.39
N ASP A 494 14.07 -24.15 -3.53
CA ASP A 494 13.83 -23.16 -2.50
C ASP A 494 13.60 -21.79 -3.14
N LEU A 495 12.55 -21.09 -2.70
CA LEU A 495 12.21 -19.75 -3.17
C LEU A 495 12.06 -18.78 -2.00
N LEU A 496 12.61 -17.59 -2.18
CA LEU A 496 12.12 -16.40 -1.49
C LEU A 496 10.81 -15.96 -2.18
N ILE A 497 9.73 -15.86 -1.41
CA ILE A 497 8.39 -15.55 -1.92
C ILE A 497 7.91 -14.24 -1.29
N GLU A 498 7.54 -13.29 -2.14
CA GLU A 498 6.92 -11.99 -1.84
C GLU A 498 5.70 -11.80 -2.77
N GLY A 499 4.85 -10.82 -2.47
CA GLY A 499 3.71 -10.48 -3.31
C GLY A 499 2.70 -9.56 -2.63
N SER A 500 1.73 -9.11 -3.42
CA SER A 500 0.55 -8.39 -2.95
C SER A 500 -0.54 -9.38 -2.48
N GLY A 501 -1.73 -8.89 -2.11
CA GLY A 501 -2.88 -9.76 -1.84
C GLY A 501 -2.80 -10.68 -0.63
N MET A 502 -2.00 -10.31 0.38
CA MET A 502 -1.78 -11.11 1.59
C MET A 502 -3.09 -11.51 2.29
N SER A 503 -3.33 -12.82 2.39
CA SER A 503 -4.45 -13.43 3.14
C SER A 503 -3.94 -14.29 4.30
N HIS A 504 -4.85 -14.79 5.15
CA HIS A 504 -4.48 -15.76 6.18
C HIS A 504 -3.80 -16.99 5.58
N TRP A 505 -4.34 -17.52 4.48
CA TRP A 505 -3.73 -18.66 3.80
C TRP A 505 -2.42 -18.29 3.10
N GLY A 506 -2.36 -17.10 2.48
CA GLY A 506 -1.15 -16.54 1.86
C GLY A 506 0.04 -16.47 2.82
N TRP A 507 -0.20 -16.16 4.11
CA TRP A 507 0.85 -16.06 5.12
C TRP A 507 1.72 -17.32 5.21
N HIS A 508 1.14 -18.51 5.04
CA HIS A 508 1.88 -19.78 5.10
C HIS A 508 2.84 -19.96 3.92
N MET A 509 2.51 -19.42 2.75
CA MET A 509 3.32 -19.52 1.53
C MET A 509 4.37 -18.41 1.44
N THR A 510 4.01 -17.19 1.81
CA THR A 510 4.89 -16.04 1.70
C THR A 510 6.03 -16.13 2.70
N THR A 511 7.25 -15.78 2.27
CA THR A 511 8.45 -15.85 3.11
C THR A 511 8.73 -14.55 3.85
N ARG A 512 8.35 -13.42 3.27
CA ARG A 512 8.37 -12.10 3.91
C ARG A 512 7.38 -11.14 3.23
N GLY A 513 6.91 -10.15 3.99
CA GLY A 513 6.05 -9.08 3.50
C GLY A 513 6.85 -7.99 2.77
N TYR A 514 6.18 -7.35 1.83
CA TYR A 514 6.65 -6.23 1.05
C TYR A 514 5.84 -4.98 1.42
N CYS A 515 6.52 -3.87 1.77
CA CYS A 515 5.82 -2.67 2.22
C CYS A 515 5.04 -1.95 1.11
N SER A 516 5.71 -1.39 0.10
CA SER A 516 5.06 -0.67 -1.01
C SER A 516 6.07 -0.18 -2.05
N ASP A 517 5.54 0.26 -3.20
CA ASP A 517 6.27 0.75 -4.38
C ASP A 517 7.06 2.02 -4.04
N PHE A 518 7.89 2.47 -4.98
CA PHE A 518 8.58 3.75 -4.78
C PHE A 518 7.61 4.93 -4.96
N ALA A 519 7.90 6.00 -4.21
CA ALA A 519 7.36 7.32 -4.48
C ALA A 519 8.44 8.17 -5.15
N ALA A 520 8.09 8.84 -6.26
CA ALA A 520 9.00 9.74 -6.96
C ALA A 520 9.04 11.15 -6.33
N VAL A 521 7.94 11.54 -5.67
CA VAL A 521 7.84 12.77 -4.86
C VAL A 521 7.69 12.44 -3.39
N ALA A 522 8.13 13.34 -2.51
CA ALA A 522 8.10 13.15 -1.06
C ALA A 522 8.61 11.77 -0.56
N PRO A 523 9.70 11.21 -1.10
CA PRO A 523 10.13 9.83 -0.80
C PRO A 523 10.47 9.62 0.68
N LYS A 524 10.95 10.67 1.36
CA LYS A 524 11.26 10.65 2.80
C LYS A 524 10.00 10.49 3.65
N GLN A 525 8.96 11.28 3.38
CA GLN A 525 7.68 11.21 4.10
C GLN A 525 6.91 9.93 3.75
N TYR A 526 7.04 9.43 2.52
CA TYR A 526 6.48 8.15 2.11
C TYR A 526 7.07 6.98 2.88
N LEU A 527 8.39 6.97 3.08
CA LEU A 527 9.07 5.97 3.90
C LEU A 527 8.52 5.93 5.33
N ASP A 528 8.54 7.05 6.04
CA ASP A 528 8.18 7.07 7.46
C ASP A 528 6.66 6.82 7.66
N HIS A 529 5.80 7.50 6.90
CA HIS A 529 4.35 7.52 7.18
C HIS A 529 3.51 6.51 6.40
N HIS A 530 4.03 5.94 5.32
CA HIS A 530 3.31 4.90 4.57
C HIS A 530 4.01 3.55 4.71
N LYS A 531 5.30 3.47 4.45
CA LYS A 531 6.02 2.19 4.48
C LYS A 531 6.22 1.69 5.90
N ILE A 532 6.70 2.53 6.82
CA ILE A 532 7.01 2.13 8.20
C ILE A 532 5.76 2.16 9.09
N ASP A 533 5.13 3.34 9.22
CA ASP A 533 4.00 3.52 10.13
C ASP A 533 2.82 2.59 9.83
N TYR A 534 2.56 2.32 8.54
CA TYR A 534 1.47 1.46 8.10
C TYR A 534 1.92 0.04 7.78
N TRP A 535 2.64 -0.17 6.67
CA TRP A 535 2.88 -1.50 6.13
C TRP A 535 3.86 -2.35 6.94
N TRP A 536 4.96 -1.77 7.41
CA TRP A 536 5.94 -2.48 8.22
C TRP A 536 5.29 -2.97 9.51
N ASN A 537 4.51 -2.11 10.17
CA ASN A 537 3.76 -2.47 11.38
C ASN A 537 2.68 -3.53 11.09
N PHE A 538 2.04 -3.50 9.93
CA PHE A 538 1.06 -4.52 9.52
C PHE A 538 1.66 -5.93 9.47
N TYR A 539 2.83 -6.09 8.83
CA TYR A 539 3.53 -7.37 8.76
C TYR A 539 4.18 -7.75 10.09
N PHE A 540 4.86 -6.80 10.74
CA PHE A 540 5.52 -7.03 12.02
C PHE A 540 4.56 -7.54 13.08
N ARG A 541 3.37 -6.92 13.21
CA ARG A 541 2.34 -7.37 14.16
C ARG A 541 1.77 -8.73 13.83
N SER A 542 1.93 -9.19 12.60
CA SER A 542 1.50 -10.51 12.12
C SER A 542 2.64 -11.55 12.11
N PHE A 543 3.75 -11.29 12.80
CA PHE A 543 4.92 -12.18 12.87
C PHE A 543 5.49 -12.58 11.50
N MET A 544 5.30 -11.72 10.49
CA MET A 544 5.85 -11.89 9.16
C MET A 544 7.15 -11.08 9.08
N PRO A 545 8.31 -11.70 8.71
CA PRO A 545 9.48 -10.92 8.31
C PRO A 545 9.09 -9.93 7.22
N VAL A 546 9.74 -8.77 7.16
CA VAL A 546 9.32 -7.69 6.27
C VAL A 546 10.53 -7.06 5.59
N GLU A 547 10.33 -6.47 4.43
CA GLU A 547 11.27 -5.59 3.75
C GLU A 547 10.61 -4.22 3.54
N LEU A 548 11.38 -3.12 3.56
CA LEU A 548 10.86 -1.75 3.51
C LEU A 548 10.29 -1.36 2.12
N GLY A 549 10.32 -2.28 1.16
CA GLY A 549 9.81 -2.09 -0.17
C GLY A 549 10.78 -1.30 -1.05
N TRP A 550 10.28 -0.87 -2.20
CA TRP A 550 11.12 -0.28 -3.25
C TRP A 550 11.30 1.22 -3.10
N TRP A 551 12.51 1.72 -3.29
CA TRP A 551 12.73 3.15 -3.53
C TRP A 551 13.45 3.35 -4.86
N GLY A 552 13.19 4.49 -5.49
CA GLY A 552 13.67 4.76 -6.83
C GLY A 552 15.03 5.45 -6.85
N VAL A 553 15.97 4.93 -7.63
CA VAL A 553 17.10 5.73 -8.13
C VAL A 553 16.70 6.29 -9.48
N LEU A 554 16.31 7.56 -9.51
CA LEU A 554 15.62 8.20 -10.63
C LEU A 554 16.46 9.33 -11.23
N THR A 555 16.19 9.64 -12.50
CA THR A 555 16.67 10.84 -13.18
C THR A 555 15.68 11.98 -13.03
N ALA A 556 16.14 13.23 -13.19
CA ALA A 556 15.25 14.38 -13.13
C ALA A 556 14.29 14.37 -14.32
N THR A 557 13.00 14.52 -14.01
CA THR A 557 11.92 14.71 -14.98
C THR A 557 11.19 16.02 -14.66
N PRO A 558 10.23 16.45 -15.48
CA PRO A 558 9.39 17.57 -15.11
C PRO A 558 8.56 17.33 -13.84
N ASP A 559 8.29 16.06 -13.51
CA ASP A 559 7.45 15.62 -12.40
C ASP A 559 8.19 15.61 -11.05
N HIS A 560 9.45 15.17 -11.05
CA HIS A 560 10.24 15.02 -9.84
C HIS A 560 11.74 15.27 -10.12
N PRO A 561 12.52 15.69 -9.11
CA PRO A 561 13.97 15.79 -9.25
C PRO A 561 14.62 14.40 -9.40
N ALA A 562 15.91 14.38 -9.75
CA ALA A 562 16.72 13.17 -9.64
C ALA A 562 16.89 12.80 -8.16
N THR A 563 16.89 11.50 -7.85
CA THR A 563 17.11 11.01 -6.49
C THR A 563 18.45 11.49 -5.94
N THR A 564 18.48 11.94 -4.69
CA THR A 564 19.68 12.50 -4.06
C THR A 564 20.23 11.60 -2.94
N PRO A 565 21.53 11.72 -2.61
CA PRO A 565 22.13 10.93 -1.52
C PRO A 565 21.47 11.09 -0.16
N ASP A 566 20.86 12.24 0.14
CA ASP A 566 20.17 12.46 1.41
C ASP A 566 18.84 11.68 1.51
N GLU A 567 18.18 11.39 0.39
CA GLU A 567 17.04 10.46 0.36
C GLU A 567 17.53 9.02 0.56
N ALA A 568 18.59 8.62 -0.16
CA ALA A 568 19.21 7.30 -0.04
C ALA A 568 19.69 7.00 1.39
N GLU A 569 20.33 7.96 2.05
CA GLU A 569 20.82 7.78 3.42
C GLU A 569 19.68 7.61 4.43
N LEU A 570 18.55 8.30 4.25
CA LEU A 570 17.39 8.09 5.12
C LEU A 570 16.89 6.65 5.04
N TYR A 571 16.74 6.10 3.83
CA TYR A 571 16.39 4.69 3.64
C TYR A 571 17.42 3.75 4.29
N ALA A 572 18.72 4.01 4.11
CA ALA A 572 19.80 3.22 4.69
C ALA A 572 19.80 3.25 6.24
N VAL A 573 19.53 4.42 6.83
CA VAL A 573 19.37 4.61 8.28
C VAL A 573 18.16 3.83 8.80
N ARG A 574 17.00 3.90 8.13
CA ARG A 574 15.78 3.17 8.55
C ARG A 574 15.96 1.66 8.42
N MET A 575 16.59 1.20 7.35
CA MET A 575 16.97 -0.19 7.13
C MET A 575 17.81 -0.73 8.30
N LEU A 576 18.84 0.01 8.70
CA LEU A 576 19.69 -0.31 9.84
C LEU A 576 18.92 -0.25 11.18
N ALA A 577 18.17 0.82 11.43
CA ALA A 577 17.43 1.05 12.67
C ALA A 577 16.40 -0.05 12.95
N LEU A 578 15.66 -0.46 11.92
CA LEU A 578 14.63 -1.49 12.00
C LEU A 578 15.19 -2.91 11.83
N ASN A 579 16.48 -3.06 11.50
CA ASN A 579 17.10 -4.33 11.08
C ASN A 579 16.26 -5.05 10.02
N THR A 580 15.80 -4.29 9.03
CA THR A 580 14.87 -4.72 7.98
C THR A 580 15.52 -4.37 6.64
N PRO A 581 15.58 -5.27 5.65
CA PRO A 581 16.14 -4.94 4.33
C PRO A 581 15.31 -3.87 3.60
N VAL A 582 15.93 -3.24 2.61
CA VAL A 582 15.28 -2.29 1.67
C VAL A 582 15.79 -2.53 0.26
N SER A 583 14.90 -2.49 -0.73
CA SER A 583 15.24 -2.81 -2.11
C SER A 583 15.08 -1.61 -3.04
N ILE A 584 15.75 -1.61 -4.18
CA ILE A 584 15.67 -0.54 -5.18
C ILE A 584 14.83 -1.02 -6.36
N GLU A 585 13.92 -0.20 -6.85
CA GLU A 585 13.24 -0.39 -8.13
C GLU A 585 13.67 0.73 -9.09
N THR A 586 14.27 0.37 -10.23
CA THR A 586 14.81 1.33 -11.19
C THR A 586 15.14 0.66 -12.54
N THR A 587 15.55 1.44 -13.53
CA THR A 587 16.13 0.93 -14.77
C THR A 587 17.64 1.13 -14.82
N LEU A 588 18.35 0.34 -15.62
CA LEU A 588 19.78 0.51 -15.88
C LEU A 588 20.09 1.88 -16.48
N ASP A 589 19.20 2.40 -17.32
CA ASP A 589 19.35 3.73 -17.90
C ASP A 589 19.22 4.83 -16.86
N ALA A 590 18.31 4.70 -15.90
CA ALA A 590 18.19 5.64 -14.78
C ALA A 590 19.42 5.58 -13.86
N LEU A 591 19.92 4.38 -13.54
CA LEU A 591 21.16 4.19 -12.78
C LEU A 591 22.36 4.86 -13.46
N ARG A 592 22.51 4.71 -14.78
CA ARG A 592 23.60 5.32 -15.55
C ARG A 592 23.47 6.85 -15.65
N SER A 593 22.23 7.33 -15.75
CA SER A 593 21.94 8.74 -15.99
C SER A 593 21.93 9.58 -14.72
N ASN A 594 21.61 9.00 -13.56
CA ASN A 594 21.81 9.66 -12.28
C ASN A 594 23.30 9.65 -11.91
N GLY A 595 23.92 10.83 -11.92
CA GLY A 595 25.36 10.98 -11.68
C GLY A 595 25.81 10.68 -10.25
N ARG A 596 24.88 10.46 -9.31
CA ARG A 596 25.16 10.12 -7.92
C ARG A 596 24.94 8.64 -7.59
N THR A 597 24.57 7.80 -8.57
CA THR A 597 24.31 6.36 -8.36
C THR A 597 25.45 5.65 -7.62
N GLU A 598 26.70 5.82 -8.06
CA GLU A 598 27.85 5.14 -7.43
C GLU A 598 28.05 5.55 -5.96
N GLU A 599 27.74 6.80 -5.60
CA GLU A 599 27.80 7.29 -4.22
C GLU A 599 26.67 6.69 -3.37
N MET A 600 25.44 6.70 -3.90
CA MET A 600 24.26 6.17 -3.22
C MET A 600 24.36 4.67 -2.97
N LEU A 601 24.76 3.88 -3.98
CA LEU A 601 24.89 2.43 -3.82
C LEU A 601 26.04 2.09 -2.87
N ALA A 602 27.19 2.78 -2.98
CA ALA A 602 28.29 2.56 -2.03
C ALA A 602 27.88 2.87 -0.58
N MET A 603 27.08 3.91 -0.39
CA MET A 603 26.54 4.26 0.92
C MET A 603 25.61 3.19 1.44
N LEU A 604 24.65 2.74 0.63
CA LEU A 604 23.73 1.67 1.01
C LEU A 604 24.50 0.40 1.41
N GLY A 605 25.52 0.02 0.65
CA GLY A 605 26.39 -1.12 0.97
C GLY A 605 27.06 -1.01 2.34
N ARG A 606 27.58 0.17 2.71
CA ARG A 606 28.16 0.40 4.05
C ARG A 606 27.13 0.23 5.18
N TYR A 607 25.91 0.72 4.99
CA TYR A 607 24.85 0.57 5.97
C TYR A 607 24.35 -0.89 6.06
N GLU A 608 24.33 -1.59 4.93
CA GLU A 608 23.97 -3.01 4.88
C GLU A 608 25.00 -3.88 5.60
N GLU A 609 26.30 -3.60 5.44
CA GLU A 609 27.37 -4.24 6.20
C GLU A 609 27.21 -4.00 7.71
N LEU A 610 26.88 -2.77 8.14
CA LEU A 610 26.60 -2.45 9.54
C LEU A 610 25.40 -3.24 10.09
N ARG A 611 24.33 -3.36 9.29
CA ARG A 611 23.09 -4.03 9.67
C ARG A 611 23.26 -5.54 9.76
N LEU A 612 23.88 -6.16 8.76
CA LEU A 612 24.09 -7.60 8.73
C LEU A 612 25.20 -8.05 9.69
N GLY A 613 26.16 -7.18 10.01
CA GLY A 613 27.20 -7.44 11.00
C GLY A 613 26.73 -7.31 12.45
N ASP A 614 25.52 -6.82 12.71
CA ASP A 614 24.94 -6.60 14.04
C ASP A 614 25.87 -5.80 14.99
N VAL A 615 26.70 -4.92 14.44
CA VAL A 615 27.72 -4.14 15.19
C VAL A 615 27.15 -2.89 15.86
N VAL A 616 25.96 -2.44 15.46
CA VAL A 616 25.32 -1.23 16.00
C VAL A 616 24.39 -1.62 17.17
N PRO A 617 24.65 -1.15 18.40
CA PRO A 617 23.83 -1.47 19.57
C PRO A 617 22.35 -1.15 19.37
N SER A 618 21.47 -1.99 19.93
CA SER A 618 20.01 -1.80 19.85
C SER A 618 19.55 -0.44 20.39
N THR A 619 20.21 0.08 21.43
CA THR A 619 19.93 1.41 22.01
C THR A 619 20.24 2.57 21.07
N ILE A 620 21.20 2.40 20.15
CA ILE A 620 21.49 3.37 19.09
C ILE A 620 20.49 3.18 17.96
N ARG A 621 20.27 1.94 17.51
CA ARG A 621 19.27 1.64 16.47
C ARG A 621 17.88 2.18 16.80
N GLU A 622 17.47 2.13 18.07
CA GLU A 622 16.20 2.70 18.52
C GLU A 622 16.13 4.23 18.30
N GLN A 623 17.22 4.96 18.58
CA GLN A 623 17.28 6.40 18.32
C GLN A 623 17.26 6.73 16.83
N LEU A 624 17.85 5.86 15.98
CA LEU A 624 17.89 6.02 14.53
C LEU A 624 16.52 5.80 13.85
N ARG A 625 15.51 5.29 14.56
CA ARG A 625 14.16 5.09 14.01
C ARG A 625 13.43 6.39 13.67
N THR A 626 13.86 7.52 14.22
CA THR A 626 13.23 8.82 14.01
C THR A 626 14.26 9.88 13.67
N GLY A 627 13.83 10.94 12.99
CA GLY A 627 14.72 12.00 12.50
C GLY A 627 15.63 11.53 11.36
N GLU A 628 16.52 12.42 10.91
CA GLU A 628 17.53 12.09 9.91
C GLU A 628 18.90 12.01 10.57
N TRP A 629 19.73 11.08 10.10
CA TRP A 629 21.06 10.80 10.64
C TRP A 629 22.07 10.65 9.52
N HIS A 630 23.30 11.09 9.78
CA HIS A 630 24.42 11.00 8.86
C HIS A 630 25.56 10.19 9.49
N LEU A 631 26.04 9.15 8.79
CA LEU A 631 27.15 8.34 9.27
C LEU A 631 28.48 9.07 9.00
N THR A 632 29.17 9.43 10.07
CA THR A 632 30.48 10.08 10.00
C THR A 632 31.56 9.24 10.67
N ASN A 633 32.81 9.49 10.28
CA ASN A 633 33.99 8.99 10.97
C ASN A 633 34.68 10.17 11.65
N LYS A 634 34.84 10.10 12.97
CA LYS A 634 35.57 11.10 13.75
C LYS A 634 36.60 10.41 14.63
N ASP A 635 37.86 10.82 14.51
CA ASP A 635 38.98 10.26 15.28
C ASP A 635 39.08 8.73 15.20
N GLY A 636 38.79 8.16 14.01
CA GLY A 636 38.79 6.71 13.76
C GLY A 636 37.58 5.96 14.32
N ARG A 637 36.60 6.64 14.94
CA ARG A 637 35.34 6.05 15.43
C ARG A 637 34.17 6.40 14.52
N ARG A 638 33.31 5.42 14.29
CA ARG A 638 32.03 5.61 13.60
C ARG A 638 31.03 6.27 14.54
N GLN A 639 30.28 7.23 14.02
CA GLN A 639 29.21 7.88 14.77
C GLN A 639 28.07 8.31 13.83
N PHE A 640 26.85 8.33 14.36
CA PHE A 640 25.69 8.89 13.68
C PHE A 640 25.44 10.30 14.19
N SER A 641 25.61 11.30 13.34
CA SER A 641 25.28 12.70 13.64
C SER A 641 23.86 12.99 13.21
N GLN A 642 23.06 13.63 14.08
CA GLN A 642 21.77 14.17 13.65
C GLN A 642 21.99 15.12 12.49
N ILE A 643 21.15 15.03 11.46
CA ILE A 643 21.20 15.92 10.32
C ILE A 643 19.81 16.51 10.07
N ARG A 644 19.76 17.76 9.61
CA ARG A 644 18.51 18.40 9.18
C ARG A 644 18.77 19.16 7.88
N TYR A 645 17.96 18.85 6.88
CA TYR A 645 17.90 19.55 5.61
C TYR A 645 16.71 20.50 5.65
N GLN A 646 16.96 21.80 5.58
CA GLN A 646 15.89 22.80 5.46
C GLN A 646 15.97 23.46 4.10
N THR A 647 15.02 23.13 3.22
CA THR A 647 14.93 23.68 1.86
C THR A 647 13.94 24.84 1.82
N VAL A 648 14.40 25.99 1.34
CA VAL A 648 13.60 27.21 1.15
C VAL A 648 13.85 27.74 -0.25
N ARG A 649 12.78 28.04 -0.99
CA ARG A 649 12.86 28.76 -2.26
C ARG A 649 12.91 30.26 -1.97
N SER A 650 13.85 30.98 -2.58
CA SER A 650 13.86 32.45 -2.49
C SER A 650 12.65 33.04 -3.20
N ASP A 651 12.11 34.10 -2.61
CA ASP A 651 11.11 34.93 -3.26
C ASP A 651 11.78 35.95 -4.22
N GLU A 652 10.99 36.86 -4.78
CA GLU A 652 11.50 37.95 -5.64
C GLU A 652 12.49 38.87 -4.90
N SER A 653 12.48 38.85 -3.57
CA SER A 653 13.42 39.60 -2.73
C SER A 653 14.77 38.89 -2.56
N GLY A 654 14.92 37.64 -3.02
CA GLY A 654 16.15 36.87 -2.87
C GLY A 654 16.46 36.48 -1.41
N GLU A 655 15.52 36.75 -0.49
CA GLU A 655 15.68 36.48 0.94
C GLU A 655 15.14 35.09 1.27
N VAL A 656 15.83 34.39 2.18
CA VAL A 656 15.37 33.13 2.75
C VAL A 656 15.57 33.16 4.27
N LEU A 657 14.59 32.64 5.00
CA LEU A 657 14.66 32.46 6.45
C LEU A 657 14.95 30.99 6.75
N VAL A 658 16.05 30.74 7.45
CA VAL A 658 16.45 29.38 7.87
C VAL A 658 16.60 29.34 9.38
N ARG A 659 16.29 28.21 10.00
CA ARG A 659 16.35 28.02 11.45
C ARG A 659 17.40 26.97 11.79
N ASN A 660 18.48 27.40 12.44
CA ASN A 660 19.46 26.47 13.00
C ASN A 660 19.00 26.02 14.40
N GLU A 661 18.56 24.77 14.51
CA GLU A 661 18.08 24.19 15.77
C GLU A 661 19.22 23.61 16.63
N PHE A 662 20.46 23.66 16.12
CA PHE A 662 21.64 23.15 16.80
C PHE A 662 22.57 24.29 17.23
N ALA A 663 23.76 23.91 17.72
CA ALA A 663 24.81 24.85 18.06
C ALA A 663 25.24 25.68 16.83
N PRO A 664 25.83 26.88 17.04
CA PRO A 664 26.36 27.67 15.95
C PRO A 664 27.34 26.87 15.10
N GLN A 665 27.18 26.90 13.78
CA GLN A 665 27.98 26.11 12.85
C GLN A 665 28.20 26.87 11.54
N ARG A 666 29.33 26.58 10.87
CA ARG A 666 29.59 27.09 9.52
C ARG A 666 28.52 26.57 8.56
N LEU A 667 28.08 27.46 7.68
CA LEU A 667 27.06 27.18 6.67
C LEU A 667 27.54 26.05 5.75
N LYS A 668 26.79 24.95 5.78
CA LYS A 668 26.80 23.90 4.76
C LYS A 668 25.50 24.00 3.99
N PHE A 669 25.54 23.80 2.68
CA PHE A 669 24.39 24.09 1.85
C PHE A 669 24.37 23.31 0.55
N ARG A 670 23.16 23.15 0.01
CA ARG A 670 22.90 22.92 -1.41
C ARG A 670 22.18 24.15 -1.97
N LEU A 671 22.73 24.77 -3.01
CA LEU A 671 22.12 25.90 -3.70
C LEU A 671 21.77 25.49 -5.13
N GLN A 672 20.49 25.52 -5.47
CA GLN A 672 19.97 25.11 -6.77
C GLN A 672 19.38 26.31 -7.52
N ALA A 673 19.74 26.45 -8.80
CA ALA A 673 19.07 27.41 -9.68
C ALA A 673 17.69 26.87 -10.10
N VAL A 674 16.65 27.69 -9.98
CA VAL A 674 15.28 27.31 -10.37
C VAL A 674 14.72 28.27 -11.42
N PRO A 675 13.69 27.88 -12.19
CA PRO A 675 13.14 28.76 -13.21
C PRO A 675 12.62 30.06 -12.62
N ALA A 676 12.82 31.17 -13.34
CA ALA A 676 12.15 32.42 -13.06
C ALA A 676 10.68 32.32 -13.48
N LEU A 677 9.79 32.90 -12.68
CA LEU A 677 8.35 32.91 -12.91
C LEU A 677 7.93 34.29 -13.42
N THR A 678 7.03 34.32 -14.39
CA THR A 678 6.35 35.55 -14.80
C THR A 678 5.35 36.02 -13.74
N MET A 679 5.06 37.32 -13.73
CA MET A 679 4.01 37.89 -12.89
C MET A 679 2.62 37.37 -13.32
N VAL A 680 1.68 37.37 -12.36
CA VAL A 680 0.26 37.08 -12.59
C VAL A 680 -0.31 38.00 -13.67
N GLY A 681 -1.10 37.45 -14.60
CA GLY A 681 -1.71 38.17 -15.73
C GLY A 681 -0.78 38.42 -16.92
N ASN A 682 0.45 37.89 -16.93
CA ASN A 682 1.32 37.97 -18.10
C ASN A 682 0.73 37.18 -19.28
N ARG A 683 0.84 37.72 -20.50
CA ARG A 683 0.32 37.08 -21.72
C ARG A 683 0.92 35.71 -22.05
N SER A 684 2.11 35.40 -21.54
CA SER A 684 2.74 34.08 -21.72
C SER A 684 2.20 33.02 -20.76
N ASN A 685 1.43 33.41 -19.76
CA ASN A 685 0.81 32.48 -18.82
C ASN A 685 -0.40 31.79 -19.45
N ILE A 686 -0.79 30.66 -18.87
CA ILE A 686 -1.96 29.90 -19.31
C ILE A 686 -3.08 30.11 -18.29
N ALA A 687 -4.15 30.79 -18.69
CA ALA A 687 -5.36 30.88 -17.88
C ALA A 687 -6.04 29.50 -17.83
N LEU A 688 -6.03 28.87 -16.66
CA LEU A 688 -6.68 27.59 -16.42
C LEU A 688 -8.17 27.78 -16.11
N LEU A 689 -8.50 28.80 -15.31
CA LEU A 689 -9.88 29.25 -15.13
C LEU A 689 -10.20 30.30 -16.21
N PRO A 690 -11.29 30.17 -16.99
CA PRO A 690 -11.62 31.14 -18.03
C PRO A 690 -11.80 32.56 -17.43
N PRO A 691 -11.22 33.61 -18.05
CA PRO A 691 -11.32 34.98 -17.55
C PRO A 691 -12.77 35.41 -17.27
N GLY A 692 -13.00 36.04 -16.11
CA GLY A 692 -14.33 36.47 -15.66
C GLY A 692 -15.19 35.36 -15.05
N SER A 693 -14.74 34.09 -15.07
CA SER A 693 -15.42 33.00 -14.37
C SER A 693 -15.12 33.02 -12.89
N GLN A 694 -16.04 32.46 -12.09
CA GLN A 694 -15.83 32.20 -10.66
C GLN A 694 -16.19 30.76 -10.37
N LEU A 695 -15.38 30.10 -9.54
CA LEU A 695 -15.65 28.76 -9.05
C LEU A 695 -15.93 28.81 -7.55
N VAL A 696 -17.20 28.73 -7.18
CA VAL A 696 -17.61 28.62 -5.76
C VAL A 696 -17.39 27.18 -5.31
N LEU A 697 -16.53 26.98 -4.32
CA LEU A 697 -16.22 25.65 -3.80
C LEU A 697 -17.36 25.17 -2.90
N ASN A 698 -17.80 23.94 -3.16
CA ASN A 698 -18.91 23.38 -2.40
C ASN A 698 -18.50 23.11 -0.96
N LYS A 699 -19.47 23.34 -0.07
CA LYS A 699 -19.29 23.07 1.34
C LYS A 699 -19.31 21.56 1.59
N PRO A 700 -18.62 21.09 2.64
CA PRO A 700 -18.71 19.70 3.07
C PRO A 700 -20.16 19.35 3.43
N GLY A 701 -20.57 18.11 3.18
CA GLY A 701 -21.89 17.61 3.59
C GLY A 701 -22.07 17.53 5.12
N PRO A 702 -23.25 17.13 5.62
CA PRO A 702 -23.56 17.11 7.05
C PRO A 702 -22.65 16.18 7.88
N THR A 703 -21.98 15.22 7.24
CA THR A 703 -21.00 14.31 7.87
C THR A 703 -19.59 14.91 8.02
N GLY A 704 -19.36 16.14 7.52
CA GLY A 704 -18.07 16.83 7.55
C GLY A 704 -17.18 16.55 6.34
N VAL A 705 -15.92 17.01 6.37
CA VAL A 705 -14.91 16.72 5.34
C VAL A 705 -14.34 15.32 5.55
N SER A 706 -14.44 14.48 4.52
CA SER A 706 -13.50 13.36 4.32
C SER A 706 -12.26 13.92 3.61
N PRO A 707 -11.04 13.71 4.13
CA PRO A 707 -9.83 14.24 3.49
C PRO A 707 -9.75 13.87 2.00
N GLY A 708 -9.59 14.88 1.14
CA GLY A 708 -9.57 14.72 -0.32
C GLY A 708 -10.94 14.88 -0.99
N MET A 709 -11.99 15.23 -0.25
CA MET A 709 -13.33 15.46 -0.81
C MET A 709 -13.31 16.55 -1.90
N LEU A 710 -13.83 16.23 -3.09
CA LEU A 710 -13.89 17.16 -4.21
C LEU A 710 -14.91 18.29 -3.95
N ALA A 711 -14.44 19.53 -3.99
CA ALA A 711 -15.23 20.74 -3.74
C ALA A 711 -15.54 21.51 -5.03
N GLY A 712 -14.63 21.46 -6.00
CA GLY A 712 -14.80 22.09 -7.30
C GLY A 712 -13.84 21.52 -8.33
N ARG A 713 -14.12 21.73 -9.61
CA ARG A 713 -13.32 21.23 -10.73
C ARG A 713 -13.32 22.19 -11.91
N ILE A 714 -12.18 22.33 -12.56
CA ILE A 714 -12.04 22.88 -13.91
C ILE A 714 -11.73 21.70 -14.82
N LEU A 715 -12.58 21.44 -15.82
CA LEU A 715 -12.46 20.30 -16.71
C LEU A 715 -12.01 20.76 -18.11
N PHE A 716 -10.95 20.17 -18.66
CA PHE A 716 -10.43 20.50 -20.00
C PHE A 716 -10.77 19.46 -21.06
N THR A 717 -10.99 18.20 -20.67
CA THR A 717 -11.45 17.15 -21.59
C THR A 717 -12.95 17.24 -21.84
N GLN A 718 -13.39 17.03 -23.08
CA GLN A 718 -14.82 16.91 -23.38
C GLN A 718 -15.40 15.63 -22.75
N ALA A 719 -16.65 15.69 -22.27
CA ALA A 719 -17.35 14.52 -21.76
C ALA A 719 -17.63 13.53 -22.91
N GLY A 720 -16.71 12.60 -23.14
CA GLY A 720 -16.85 11.55 -24.16
C GLY A 720 -15.54 11.02 -24.72
N ALA A 721 -14.77 10.27 -23.92
CA ALA A 721 -13.80 9.28 -24.40
C ALA A 721 -13.25 8.48 -23.20
N GLY A 722 -13.75 7.26 -22.98
CA GLY A 722 -13.05 6.16 -22.31
C GLY A 722 -12.28 6.43 -21.01
N GLN A 723 -12.78 7.23 -20.07
CA GLN A 723 -12.11 7.40 -18.78
C GLN A 723 -12.26 6.16 -17.88
N PRO A 724 -11.21 5.75 -17.14
CA PRO A 724 -11.35 4.85 -16.01
C PRO A 724 -12.28 5.46 -14.96
N ALA A 725 -13.27 4.68 -14.53
CA ALA A 725 -14.28 5.03 -13.53
C ALA A 725 -13.72 5.16 -12.09
N SER A 726 -12.44 5.49 -11.91
CA SER A 726 -11.85 5.81 -10.60
C SER A 726 -12.03 7.27 -10.21
N SER A 727 -12.41 8.13 -11.15
CA SER A 727 -12.85 9.49 -10.87
C SER A 727 -14.28 9.44 -10.33
N PHE A 728 -14.47 9.11 -9.05
CA PHE A 728 -15.75 9.35 -8.36
C PHE A 728 -16.11 10.83 -8.58
N PRO A 729 -17.09 11.17 -9.42
CA PRO A 729 -17.60 12.52 -9.41
C PRO A 729 -18.35 12.62 -8.09
N GLY A 730 -17.79 13.40 -7.15
CA GLY A 730 -18.51 13.75 -5.95
C GLY A 730 -19.88 14.28 -6.37
N ARG A 731 -20.95 13.59 -5.95
CA ARG A 731 -22.32 14.05 -6.17
C ARG A 731 -22.40 15.46 -5.56
N GLY A 732 -22.42 16.48 -6.42
CA GLY A 732 -22.48 17.88 -5.99
C GLY A 732 -21.12 18.58 -5.85
N SER A 733 -20.18 18.47 -6.80
CA SER A 733 -19.05 19.41 -6.97
C SER A 733 -19.34 20.47 -8.04
N SER A 734 -18.90 21.72 -7.83
CA SER A 734 -19.02 22.80 -8.83
C SER A 734 -18.05 22.54 -9.97
N THR A 735 -18.52 22.57 -11.22
CA THR A 735 -17.67 22.31 -12.38
C THR A 735 -17.70 23.49 -13.33
N VAL A 736 -16.53 23.96 -13.76
CA VAL A 736 -16.35 24.95 -14.82
C VAL A 736 -15.65 24.26 -15.99
N GLN A 737 -16.13 24.52 -17.21
CA GLN A 737 -15.48 24.03 -18.41
C GLN A 737 -14.30 24.95 -18.76
N GLY A 738 -13.10 24.39 -18.78
CA GLY A 738 -11.90 25.05 -19.27
C GLY A 738 -11.81 25.02 -20.80
N SER A 739 -10.67 25.49 -21.32
CA SER A 739 -10.30 25.36 -22.73
C SER A 739 -9.84 23.92 -23.07
N ALA A 740 -9.10 23.73 -24.16
CA ALA A 740 -8.49 22.45 -24.49
C ALA A 740 -7.45 22.03 -23.43
N PRO A 741 -7.17 20.71 -23.27
CA PRO A 741 -6.15 20.21 -22.34
C PRO A 741 -4.81 20.95 -22.49
N PRO A 742 -4.38 21.73 -21.48
CA PRO A 742 -3.17 22.53 -21.59
C PRO A 742 -1.91 21.68 -21.43
N ASN A 743 -0.83 22.12 -22.08
CA ASN A 743 0.52 21.63 -21.84
C ASN A 743 1.21 22.56 -20.84
N LEU A 744 1.57 22.01 -19.67
CA LEU A 744 2.17 22.72 -18.55
C LEU A 744 3.64 22.36 -18.32
N MET A 745 4.33 21.79 -19.31
CA MET A 745 5.75 21.41 -19.20
C MET A 745 6.67 22.58 -18.81
N THR A 746 6.30 23.80 -19.18
CA THR A 746 7.00 25.05 -18.85
C THR A 746 6.14 25.98 -17.99
N HIS A 747 5.09 25.46 -17.35
CA HIS A 747 4.10 26.24 -16.61
C HIS A 747 3.60 25.47 -15.38
N ARG A 748 4.51 24.95 -14.55
CA ARG A 748 4.14 24.07 -13.42
C ARG A 748 3.78 24.86 -12.15
N ALA A 749 4.23 26.11 -12.05
CA ALA A 749 3.81 27.02 -10.98
C ALA A 749 2.37 27.51 -11.21
N LEU A 750 1.59 27.56 -10.14
CA LEU A 750 0.19 27.99 -10.17
C LEU A 750 0.01 29.30 -9.42
N ALA A 751 -0.79 30.21 -9.97
CA ALA A 751 -1.29 31.40 -9.30
C ALA A 751 -2.81 31.33 -9.16
N LEU A 752 -3.31 31.69 -7.97
CA LEU A 752 -4.72 31.68 -7.67
C LEU A 752 -5.14 32.96 -6.95
N ASN A 753 -6.34 33.43 -7.25
CA ASN A 753 -7.06 34.36 -6.37
C ASN A 753 -8.16 33.59 -5.67
N VAL A 754 -8.11 33.58 -4.34
CA VAL A 754 -9.09 32.90 -3.50
C VAL A 754 -9.73 33.93 -2.58
N LYS A 755 -11.06 33.99 -2.62
CA LYS A 755 -11.87 34.76 -1.69
C LYS A 755 -12.48 33.83 -0.65
N THR A 756 -12.19 34.08 0.63
CA THR A 756 -12.73 33.32 1.76
C THR A 756 -13.72 34.17 2.57
N GLU A 757 -14.84 33.56 2.93
CA GLU A 757 -15.91 34.16 3.74
C GLU A 757 -16.24 33.22 4.92
N GLY A 758 -16.50 33.80 6.09
CA GLY A 758 -16.78 33.04 7.33
C GLY A 758 -16.03 33.62 8.53
N MET A 759 -15.87 32.82 9.57
CA MET A 759 -15.04 33.17 10.72
C MET A 759 -13.61 32.66 10.51
N PRO A 760 -12.57 33.46 10.81
CA PRO A 760 -11.20 32.96 10.81
C PRO A 760 -11.03 31.85 11.86
N PRO A 761 -10.11 30.90 11.65
CA PRO A 761 -9.78 29.92 12.68
C PRO A 761 -9.32 30.62 13.95
N LYS A 762 -9.76 30.14 15.12
CA LYS A 762 -9.23 30.68 16.39
C LYS A 762 -7.76 30.33 16.52
N ALA A 763 -7.00 31.15 17.26
CA ALA A 763 -5.61 30.85 17.56
C ALA A 763 -5.49 29.44 18.19
N GLY A 764 -4.69 28.56 17.55
CA GLY A 764 -4.50 27.17 17.98
C GLY A 764 -5.49 26.15 17.37
N GLU A 765 -6.53 26.57 16.64
CA GLU A 765 -7.37 25.67 15.86
C GLU A 765 -6.74 25.37 14.49
N LYS A 766 -6.92 24.14 14.02
CA LYS A 766 -6.48 23.72 12.68
C LYS A 766 -7.32 24.41 11.59
N GLY A 767 -6.70 25.27 10.78
CA GLY A 767 -7.34 26.00 9.68
C GLY A 767 -7.81 25.10 8.54
N ALA A 768 -8.58 25.66 7.59
CA ALA A 768 -8.97 24.90 6.40
C ALA A 768 -7.79 24.77 5.44
N VAL A 769 -7.65 23.59 4.84
CA VAL A 769 -6.59 23.29 3.86
C VAL A 769 -7.23 22.81 2.57
N LEU A 770 -6.87 23.48 1.47
CA LEU A 770 -7.34 23.18 0.13
C LEU A 770 -6.19 22.56 -0.67
N ASN A 771 -6.46 21.46 -1.36
CA ASN A 771 -5.56 20.91 -2.36
C ASN A 771 -6.02 21.37 -3.76
N VAL A 772 -5.16 22.11 -4.46
CA VAL A 772 -5.27 22.46 -5.88
C VAL A 772 -4.53 21.39 -6.67
N GLN A 773 -5.25 20.32 -7.01
CA GLN A 773 -4.68 19.11 -7.58
C GLN A 773 -4.80 19.13 -9.10
N LEU A 774 -3.67 19.01 -9.81
CA LEU A 774 -3.70 18.77 -11.25
C LEU A 774 -4.00 17.29 -11.53
N GLU A 775 -4.75 16.99 -12.58
CA GLU A 775 -5.11 15.64 -13.02
C GLU A 775 -4.65 15.40 -14.47
N SER A 776 -4.03 14.25 -14.72
CA SER A 776 -3.65 13.78 -16.07
C SER A 776 -3.68 12.25 -16.11
N GLY A 777 -4.50 11.66 -16.96
CA GLY A 777 -4.61 10.21 -17.13
C GLY A 777 -5.03 9.46 -15.86
N GLY A 778 -5.72 10.11 -14.93
CA GLY A 778 -6.06 9.56 -13.61
C GLY A 778 -4.92 9.62 -12.57
N LEU A 779 -3.79 10.23 -12.91
CA LEU A 779 -2.71 10.57 -11.98
C LEU A 779 -2.83 12.03 -11.52
N TYR A 780 -2.23 12.33 -10.37
CA TYR A 780 -2.40 13.58 -9.65
C TYR A 780 -1.09 14.25 -9.27
N ARG A 781 -1.12 15.59 -9.20
CA ARG A 781 -0.04 16.39 -8.61
C ARG A 781 -0.64 17.42 -7.66
N ASP A 782 -0.34 17.24 -6.38
CA ASP A 782 -0.97 17.98 -5.28
C ASP A 782 -0.27 19.31 -4.98
N HIS A 783 -1.10 20.30 -4.63
CA HIS A 783 -0.67 21.63 -4.20
C HIS A 783 -1.54 22.10 -3.04
N TYR A 784 -1.06 21.97 -1.81
CA TYR A 784 -1.77 22.30 -0.60
C TYR A 784 -1.60 23.78 -0.23
N ILE A 785 -2.71 24.46 0.03
CA ILE A 785 -2.75 25.85 0.50
C ILE A 785 -3.55 25.96 1.81
N ASP A 786 -3.01 26.71 2.76
CA ASP A 786 -3.70 27.05 4.01
C ASP A 786 -4.61 28.25 3.78
N LEU A 787 -5.90 28.11 4.12
CA LEU A 787 -6.89 29.18 4.03
C LEU A 787 -7.09 29.80 5.41
N ASP A 788 -6.08 30.52 5.87
CA ASP A 788 -5.99 31.14 7.21
C ASP A 788 -6.47 32.60 7.27
N PHE A 789 -7.13 33.07 6.21
CA PHE A 789 -7.56 34.47 6.04
C PHE A 789 -9.04 34.57 5.70
N ILE A 790 -9.59 35.79 5.85
CA ILE A 790 -10.91 36.20 5.33
C ILE A 790 -10.70 37.35 4.35
N GLY A 791 -11.46 37.35 3.25
CA GLY A 791 -11.27 38.29 2.14
C GLY A 791 -10.58 37.64 0.95
N GLU A 792 -10.10 38.45 0.01
CA GLU A 792 -9.45 37.97 -1.21
C GLU A 792 -7.93 38.05 -1.08
N ARG A 793 -7.23 36.98 -1.49
CA ARG A 793 -5.77 36.90 -1.50
C ARG A 793 -5.29 36.22 -2.78
N ALA A 794 -4.25 36.81 -3.38
CA ALA A 794 -3.46 36.19 -4.45
C ALA A 794 -2.42 35.25 -3.82
N ILE A 795 -2.35 34.02 -4.32
CA ILE A 795 -1.46 32.96 -3.83
C ILE A 795 -0.67 32.42 -5.01
N ILE A 796 0.65 32.39 -4.89
CA ILE A 796 1.56 31.78 -5.86
C ILE A 796 2.12 30.49 -5.26
N ILE A 797 1.92 29.39 -5.96
CA ILE A 797 2.43 28.07 -5.63
C ILE A 797 3.54 27.74 -6.64
N ALA A 798 4.79 27.96 -6.24
CA ALA A 798 5.95 27.86 -7.13
C ALA A 798 6.33 26.41 -7.53
N GLY A 799 5.61 25.41 -7.02
CA GLY A 799 5.79 24.00 -7.31
C GLY A 799 4.97 23.15 -6.33
N SER A 800 4.88 21.84 -6.60
CA SER A 800 4.21 20.90 -5.71
C SER A 800 4.84 20.87 -4.31
N ASN A 801 4.00 20.63 -3.30
CA ASN A 801 4.37 20.48 -1.90
C ASN A 801 3.77 19.19 -1.30
N THR A 802 3.80 18.10 -2.09
CA THR A 802 3.30 16.77 -1.73
C THR A 802 3.91 16.22 -0.44
N GLU A 803 5.03 16.76 0.05
CA GLU A 803 5.63 16.42 1.35
C GLU A 803 4.66 16.61 2.53
N ARG A 804 3.61 17.45 2.39
CA ARG A 804 2.55 17.59 3.41
C ARG A 804 1.53 16.45 3.42
N MET A 805 1.39 15.72 2.31
CA MET A 805 0.29 14.78 2.12
C MET A 805 0.22 13.73 3.23
N LEU A 806 1.24 12.90 3.40
CA LEU A 806 1.19 11.83 4.39
C LEU A 806 1.30 12.27 5.86
N PRO A 807 2.21 13.19 6.24
CA PRO A 807 2.34 13.59 7.65
C PRO A 807 1.14 14.39 8.16
N GLU A 808 0.46 15.15 7.30
CA GLU A 808 -0.54 16.13 7.73
C GLU A 808 -1.92 15.90 7.09
N LEU A 809 -1.98 15.50 5.82
CA LEU A 809 -3.17 15.63 4.97
C LEU A 809 -3.50 14.31 4.23
N ARG A 810 -3.35 13.15 4.89
CA ARG A 810 -3.51 11.83 4.24
C ARG A 810 -4.93 11.74 3.62
N PRO A 811 -5.07 11.52 2.30
CA PRO A 811 -6.38 11.43 1.67
C PRO A 811 -7.10 10.16 2.11
N SER A 812 -8.44 10.21 2.08
CA SER A 812 -9.27 9.02 2.19
C SER A 812 -9.18 8.19 0.91
N TYR A 813 -9.04 6.87 1.03
CA TYR A 813 -9.03 5.97 -0.13
C TYR A 813 -10.31 6.09 -0.99
N THR A 814 -11.44 6.49 -0.38
CA THR A 814 -12.70 6.72 -1.08
C THR A 814 -12.74 8.02 -1.89
N THR A 815 -11.75 8.91 -1.76
CA THR A 815 -11.71 10.17 -2.49
C THR A 815 -10.71 10.15 -3.64
N TYR A 816 -9.49 9.62 -3.40
CA TYR A 816 -8.53 9.20 -4.43
C TYR A 816 -7.42 8.34 -3.79
N ALA A 817 -6.78 7.49 -4.58
CA ALA A 817 -5.68 6.64 -4.12
C ALA A 817 -4.37 7.43 -3.99
N ILE A 818 -3.66 7.22 -2.89
CA ILE A 818 -2.37 7.88 -2.59
C ILE A 818 -1.36 7.67 -3.73
N ASN A 819 -1.23 6.43 -4.23
CA ASN A 819 -0.24 6.08 -5.25
C ASN A 819 -0.42 6.88 -6.55
N ALA A 820 -1.65 7.26 -6.90
CA ALA A 820 -1.92 8.10 -8.06
C ALA A 820 -1.28 9.50 -7.97
N ALA A 821 -0.90 9.95 -6.77
CA ALA A 821 -0.24 11.23 -6.53
C ALA A 821 1.28 11.12 -6.32
N MET A 822 1.87 9.92 -6.35
CA MET A 822 3.27 9.71 -5.93
C MET A 822 4.28 9.61 -7.08
N SER A 823 3.85 9.32 -8.31
CA SER A 823 4.74 9.16 -9.46
C SER A 823 4.01 9.25 -10.81
N GLY A 824 4.78 9.42 -11.90
CA GLY A 824 4.30 9.23 -13.27
C GLY A 824 3.41 10.35 -13.82
N PHE A 825 3.31 11.49 -13.14
CA PHE A 825 2.39 12.55 -13.56
C PHE A 825 2.85 13.23 -14.86
N ASN A 826 1.92 13.41 -15.80
CA ASN A 826 2.22 13.97 -17.12
C ASN A 826 1.78 15.44 -17.24
N TYR A 827 2.75 16.35 -17.28
CA TYR A 827 2.50 17.78 -17.49
C TYR A 827 2.15 18.17 -18.93
N GLN A 828 2.27 17.27 -19.92
CA GLN A 828 2.03 17.60 -21.33
C GLN A 828 0.54 17.75 -21.68
N SER A 829 -0.35 17.13 -20.91
CA SER A 829 -1.79 17.17 -21.15
C SER A 829 -2.53 17.06 -19.83
N ILE A 830 -3.13 18.17 -19.41
CA ILE A 830 -3.90 18.23 -18.16
C ILE A 830 -5.38 18.03 -18.47
N ASP A 831 -5.99 17.06 -17.78
CA ASP A 831 -7.41 16.75 -17.93
C ASP A 831 -8.28 17.66 -17.08
N ALA A 832 -7.80 18.01 -15.88
CA ALA A 832 -8.53 18.86 -14.95
C ALA A 832 -7.64 19.54 -13.89
N VAL A 833 -8.18 20.60 -13.29
CA VAL A 833 -7.77 21.11 -11.98
C VAL A 833 -8.86 20.77 -10.96
N ASN A 834 -8.55 19.96 -9.96
CA ASN A 834 -9.44 19.59 -8.88
C ASN A 834 -9.16 20.45 -7.64
N PHE A 835 -10.21 20.92 -6.99
CA PHE A 835 -10.15 21.61 -5.71
C PHE A 835 -10.72 20.68 -4.65
N ARG A 836 -9.87 20.22 -3.73
CA ARG A 836 -10.26 19.23 -2.72
C ARG A 836 -10.07 19.76 -1.30
N TRP A 837 -11.10 19.59 -0.47
CA TRP A 837 -10.98 19.86 0.95
C TRP A 837 -10.19 18.74 1.63
N MET A 838 -9.02 19.08 2.17
CA MET A 838 -8.22 18.14 2.96
C MET A 838 -8.57 18.26 4.44
N GLN A 839 -8.84 19.48 4.89
CA GLN A 839 -9.19 19.81 6.26
C GLN A 839 -10.12 21.02 6.28
N GLN A 840 -11.15 20.99 7.13
CA GLN A 840 -12.04 22.14 7.38
C GLN A 840 -12.81 21.94 8.68
N SER A 841 -13.16 23.04 9.37
CA SER A 841 -14.05 23.00 10.54
C SER A 841 -15.44 22.46 10.16
N ARG A 842 -15.95 21.54 10.98
CA ARG A 842 -17.32 20.99 10.83
C ARG A 842 -18.38 21.98 11.30
N THR A 843 -18.07 22.80 12.29
CA THR A 843 -19.01 23.74 12.91
C THR A 843 -19.04 25.08 12.18
N ASN A 844 -17.88 25.53 11.70
CA ASN A 844 -17.73 26.81 10.99
C ASN A 844 -16.95 26.62 9.68
N PRO A 845 -17.51 25.91 8.68
CA PRO A 845 -16.81 25.71 7.41
C PRO A 845 -16.62 27.04 6.67
N LEU A 846 -15.42 27.27 6.14
CA LEU A 846 -15.17 28.43 5.29
C LEU A 846 -15.92 28.26 3.96
N LYS A 847 -16.44 29.37 3.46
CA LYS A 847 -16.86 29.48 2.07
C LYS A 847 -15.68 30.03 1.28
N ALA A 848 -15.29 29.34 0.22
CA ALA A 848 -14.19 29.77 -0.65
C ALA A 848 -14.68 29.89 -2.09
N THR A 849 -14.31 30.98 -2.74
CA THR A 849 -14.54 31.22 -4.17
C THR A 849 -13.19 31.44 -4.84
N VAL A 850 -12.91 30.68 -5.88
CA VAL A 850 -11.73 30.85 -6.72
C VAL A 850 -12.09 31.75 -7.90
N THR A 851 -11.41 32.87 -8.04
CA THR A 851 -11.67 33.89 -9.08
C THR A 851 -10.60 33.93 -10.16
N LEU A 852 -9.44 33.32 -9.90
CA LEU A 852 -8.34 33.16 -10.86
C LEU A 852 -7.65 31.83 -10.62
N VAL A 853 -7.31 31.15 -11.72
CA VAL A 853 -6.35 30.04 -11.74
C VAL A 853 -5.51 30.21 -12.99
N GLU A 854 -4.21 30.40 -12.82
CA GLU A 854 -3.28 30.69 -13.89
C GLU A 854 -2.02 29.84 -13.71
N ALA A 855 -1.55 29.19 -14.77
CA ALA A 855 -0.26 28.52 -14.79
C ALA A 855 0.81 29.50 -15.29
N LEU A 856 1.81 29.79 -14.46
CA LEU A 856 2.81 30.83 -14.71
C LEU A 856 3.92 30.32 -15.62
N SER A 857 4.31 31.11 -16.61
CA SER A 857 5.40 30.78 -17.51
C SER A 857 6.74 30.70 -16.77
N GLU A 858 7.45 29.60 -16.97
CA GLU A 858 8.79 29.34 -16.46
C GLU A 858 9.83 29.72 -17.51
N THR A 859 10.88 30.42 -17.09
CA THR A 859 12.04 30.73 -17.94
C THR A 859 13.33 30.26 -17.28
N ASP A 860 14.24 29.72 -18.08
CA ASP A 860 15.53 29.26 -17.58
C ASP A 860 16.33 30.44 -16.99
N ALA A 861 16.90 30.21 -15.82
CA ALA A 861 17.73 31.15 -15.10
C ALA A 861 19.21 30.77 -15.25
N LEU A 862 20.07 31.79 -15.32
CA LEU A 862 21.51 31.66 -15.22
C LEU A 862 21.99 32.39 -13.97
N VAL A 863 22.41 31.64 -12.96
CA VAL A 863 22.93 32.17 -11.71
C VAL A 863 24.46 32.18 -11.82
N LYS A 864 25.05 33.37 -11.97
CA LYS A 864 26.51 33.55 -12.17
C LYS A 864 27.15 34.03 -10.88
N ASP A 865 28.16 33.30 -10.44
CA ASP A 865 28.93 33.55 -9.23
C ASP A 865 28.01 33.82 -8.03
N PRO A 866 27.12 32.87 -7.67
CA PRO A 866 26.15 33.09 -6.61
C PRO A 866 26.83 33.50 -5.30
N GLU A 867 26.26 34.51 -4.66
CA GLU A 867 26.69 35.02 -3.37
C GLU A 867 25.60 34.75 -2.33
N ILE A 868 25.97 34.11 -1.22
CA ILE A 868 25.10 33.91 -0.06
C ILE A 868 25.60 34.81 1.07
N THR A 869 24.75 35.74 1.52
CA THR A 869 25.04 36.66 2.63
C THR A 869 24.23 36.26 3.88
N VAL A 870 24.90 36.20 5.03
CA VAL A 870 24.29 36.02 6.35
C VAL A 870 24.85 37.07 7.31
N GLY A 871 24.00 37.99 7.76
CA GLY A 871 24.44 39.15 8.55
C GLY A 871 25.45 40.01 7.78
N ARG A 872 26.67 40.16 8.32
CA ARG A 872 27.78 40.90 7.68
C ARG A 872 28.75 40.01 6.90
N SER A 873 28.57 38.69 6.95
CA SER A 873 29.46 37.73 6.28
C SER A 873 28.84 37.27 4.97
N ARG A 874 29.68 36.99 3.98
CA ARG A 874 29.25 36.49 2.68
C ARG A 874 30.17 35.40 2.17
N VAL A 875 29.63 34.52 1.35
CA VAL A 875 30.39 33.54 0.56
C VAL A 875 30.00 33.69 -0.90
N VAL A 876 31.01 33.78 -1.76
CA VAL A 876 30.84 33.74 -3.23
C VAL A 876 31.24 32.36 -3.70
N ILE A 877 30.44 31.80 -4.59
CA ILE A 877 30.66 30.47 -5.17
C ILE A 877 31.02 30.68 -6.64
N PRO A 878 32.31 30.64 -7.02
CA PRO A 878 32.71 30.85 -8.41
C PRO A 878 32.09 29.79 -9.32
N GLY A 879 31.42 30.23 -10.39
CA GLY A 879 30.78 29.32 -11.34
C GLY A 879 29.46 29.84 -11.91
N THR A 880 28.85 29.06 -12.80
CA THR A 880 27.53 29.36 -13.35
C THR A 880 26.63 28.16 -13.19
N LEU A 881 25.43 28.37 -12.63
CA LEU A 881 24.38 27.37 -12.52
C LEU A 881 23.27 27.70 -13.53
N LYS A 882 22.91 26.73 -14.37
CA LYS A 882 21.70 26.78 -15.19
C LYS A 882 20.52 26.25 -14.36
N THR A 883 19.29 26.55 -14.76
CA THR A 883 18.09 25.95 -14.13
C THR A 883 18.24 24.44 -13.96
N GLY A 884 18.09 23.98 -12.73
CA GLY A 884 18.23 22.59 -12.30
C GLY A 884 19.62 22.23 -11.78
N ASP A 885 20.68 22.92 -12.22
CA ASP A 885 22.04 22.74 -11.68
C ASP A 885 22.07 23.18 -10.22
N TYR A 886 22.95 22.53 -9.45
CA TYR A 886 23.13 22.84 -8.05
C TYR A 886 24.58 22.72 -7.61
N VAL A 887 24.95 23.49 -6.61
CA VAL A 887 26.22 23.37 -5.88
C VAL A 887 25.94 22.81 -4.49
N GLU A 888 26.77 21.88 -4.03
CA GLU A 888 26.70 21.28 -2.70
C GLU A 888 28.04 21.47 -1.97
N TYR A 889 27.97 21.99 -0.74
CA TYR A 889 29.12 22.26 0.12
C TYR A 889 28.89 21.71 1.53
N TRP A 890 29.79 20.84 1.98
CA TRP A 890 29.70 20.14 3.27
C TRP A 890 30.49 20.78 4.41
N GLY A 891 31.13 21.94 4.15
CA GLY A 891 31.91 22.67 5.16
C GLY A 891 33.37 22.25 5.24
N ASP A 892 33.74 21.18 4.54
CA ASP A 892 35.08 20.63 4.37
C ASP A 892 35.37 20.35 2.90
N GLY A 893 36.60 20.68 2.46
CA GLY A 893 37.01 20.54 1.07
C GLY A 893 36.28 21.48 0.10
N PRO A 894 36.43 21.27 -1.22
CA PRO A 894 35.77 22.09 -2.23
C PRO A 894 34.27 21.80 -2.33
N ALA A 895 33.50 22.81 -2.68
CA ALA A 895 32.12 22.63 -3.12
C ALA A 895 32.07 21.93 -4.48
N ARG A 896 31.08 21.07 -4.69
CA ARG A 896 30.90 20.31 -5.92
C ARG A 896 29.68 20.86 -6.68
N ILE A 897 29.85 21.11 -7.97
CA ILE A 897 28.78 21.60 -8.86
C ILE A 897 28.27 20.44 -9.69
N PHE A 898 26.96 20.28 -9.75
CA PHE A 898 26.26 19.20 -10.43
C PHE A 898 25.23 19.74 -11.41
N ASP A 899 24.97 18.98 -12.47
CA ASP A 899 23.78 19.17 -13.27
C ASP A 899 22.52 18.67 -12.53
N ARG A 900 21.35 18.88 -13.14
CA ARG A 900 20.05 18.43 -12.59
C ARG A 900 19.94 16.92 -12.31
N ASN A 901 20.77 16.10 -12.96
CA ASN A 901 20.82 14.65 -12.76
C ASN A 901 21.91 14.22 -11.78
N GLY A 902 22.60 15.17 -11.15
CA GLY A 902 23.65 14.89 -10.18
C GLY A 902 24.99 14.49 -10.81
N ARG A 903 25.19 14.69 -12.11
CA ARG A 903 26.50 14.52 -12.74
C ARG A 903 27.39 15.69 -12.35
N GLN A 904 28.56 15.39 -11.80
CA GLN A 904 29.51 16.42 -11.39
C GLN A 904 30.04 17.17 -12.64
N LEU A 905 29.86 18.48 -12.64
CA LEU A 905 30.34 19.39 -13.68
C LEU A 905 31.72 19.95 -13.34
N SER A 906 31.93 20.35 -12.08
CA SER A 906 33.18 20.93 -11.60
C SER A 906 33.24 20.95 -10.07
N THR A 907 34.38 21.39 -9.53
CA THR A 907 34.57 21.69 -8.12
C THR A 907 35.07 23.12 -7.96
N THR A 908 34.74 23.78 -6.85
CA THR A 908 35.15 25.16 -6.57
C THR A 908 35.44 25.34 -5.09
N GLU A 909 36.47 26.12 -4.76
CA GLU A 909 36.83 26.40 -3.38
C GLU A 909 35.84 27.37 -2.75
N VAL A 910 35.45 27.08 -1.52
CA VAL A 910 34.58 27.94 -0.72
C VAL A 910 35.40 28.51 0.43
N VAL A 911 35.66 29.81 0.37
CA VAL A 911 36.42 30.54 1.39
C VAL A 911 35.44 31.31 2.27
N ASP A 912 35.68 31.28 3.59
CA ASP A 912 34.94 32.09 4.59
C ASP A 912 33.42 31.92 4.60
N ALA A 913 32.92 30.68 4.49
CA ALA A 913 31.50 30.38 4.64
C ALA A 913 30.93 30.97 5.96
N PRO A 914 29.80 31.72 5.91
CA PRO A 914 29.19 32.34 7.08
C PRO A 914 28.85 31.35 8.20
N VAL A 915 28.71 31.85 9.43
CA VAL A 915 28.24 31.06 10.57
C VAL A 915 26.74 31.28 10.77
N LEU A 916 25.99 30.20 10.89
CA LEU A 916 24.58 30.24 11.30
C LEU A 916 24.51 30.24 12.82
N SER A 917 23.90 31.27 13.40
CA SER A 917 23.61 31.33 14.84
C SER A 917 22.47 30.38 15.18
N THR A 918 22.35 29.92 16.43
CA THR A 918 21.17 29.16 16.86
C THR A 918 19.91 30.03 16.74
N GLY A 919 18.81 29.44 16.26
CA GLY A 919 17.55 30.14 15.98
C GLY A 919 17.43 30.58 14.52
N GLU A 920 16.67 31.64 14.29
CA GLU A 920 16.39 32.16 12.95
C GLU A 920 17.61 32.91 12.38
N ASN A 921 17.93 32.66 11.12
CA ASN A 921 18.96 33.33 10.36
C ASN A 921 18.36 33.80 9.04
N LYS A 922 18.50 35.09 8.76
CA LYS A 922 18.16 35.67 7.48
C LYS A 922 19.34 35.52 6.52
N MET A 923 19.10 34.90 5.37
CA MET A 923 20.07 34.79 4.29
C MET A 923 19.56 35.53 3.06
N VAL A 924 20.48 36.09 2.28
CA VAL A 924 20.17 36.73 0.99
C VAL A 924 21.03 36.07 -0.07
N VAL A 925 20.41 35.65 -1.18
CA VAL A 925 21.13 35.08 -2.32
C VAL A 925 21.07 36.03 -3.51
N THR A 926 22.24 36.34 -4.06
CA THR A 926 22.36 37.19 -5.26
C THR A 926 23.32 36.58 -6.28
N SER A 927 23.27 37.06 -7.52
CA SER A 927 24.18 36.76 -8.62
C SER A 927 24.60 38.10 -9.22
N LYS A 928 25.88 38.46 -9.08
CA LYS A 928 26.40 39.79 -9.47
C LYS A 928 25.58 40.97 -8.90
N GLY A 929 25.11 40.83 -7.66
CA GLY A 929 24.27 41.82 -6.98
C GLY A 929 22.78 41.81 -7.36
N ILE A 930 22.36 40.93 -8.28
CA ILE A 930 20.95 40.77 -8.68
C ILE A 930 20.34 39.60 -7.89
N LYS A 931 19.16 39.81 -7.30
CA LYS A 931 18.41 38.77 -6.57
C LYS A 931 17.94 37.70 -7.57
N MET A 932 18.11 36.43 -7.21
CA MET A 932 17.83 35.31 -8.12
C MET A 932 16.80 34.34 -7.53
N PRO A 933 15.99 33.71 -8.38
CA PRO A 933 15.17 32.58 -7.97
C PRO A 933 16.07 31.35 -7.77
N VAL A 934 16.20 30.92 -6.53
CA VAL A 934 17.03 29.78 -6.12
C VAL A 934 16.29 28.94 -5.08
N LYS A 935 16.67 27.68 -4.92
CA LYS A 935 16.37 26.89 -3.72
C LYS A 935 17.64 26.77 -2.89
N VAL A 936 17.56 27.15 -1.62
CA VAL A 936 18.62 27.00 -0.62
C VAL A 936 18.22 25.88 0.32
N THR A 937 19.02 24.82 0.36
CA THR A 937 18.92 23.78 1.39
C THR A 937 20.08 23.96 2.36
N THR A 938 19.80 24.30 3.62
CA THR A 938 20.84 24.27 4.67
C THR A 938 21.03 22.85 5.16
N ILE A 939 22.28 22.47 5.42
CA ILE A 939 22.66 21.15 5.93
C ILE A 939 23.19 21.34 7.35
N LEU A 940 22.36 21.03 8.34
CA LEU A 940 22.65 21.29 9.75
C LEU A 940 23.01 20.00 10.46
N LEU A 941 24.17 19.95 11.12
CA LEU A 941 24.58 18.81 11.93
C LEU A 941 24.34 19.08 13.41
N GLY A 942 23.79 18.09 14.11
CA GLY A 942 23.45 18.12 15.52
C GLY A 942 24.28 17.16 16.37
N LYS A 943 23.67 16.66 17.45
CA LYS A 943 24.33 15.74 18.39
C LYS A 943 24.69 14.42 17.68
N SER A 944 25.81 13.82 18.09
CA SER A 944 26.28 12.54 17.55
C SER A 944 26.15 11.39 18.54
N LEU A 945 25.94 10.18 18.03
CA LEU A 945 25.91 8.91 18.74
C LEU A 945 27.08 8.04 18.27
N SER A 946 28.05 7.80 19.14
CA SER A 946 29.22 6.94 18.83
C SER A 946 28.92 5.48 19.14
N PHE A 947 29.51 4.55 18.36
CA PHE A 947 29.41 3.11 18.57
C PHE A 947 30.71 2.39 18.25
#